data_AF-A0A100IKM6-F1
#
_entry.id   AF-A0A100IKM6-F1
#
_cell.length_a   1.000
_cell.length_b   1.000
_cell.length_c   1.000
_cell.angle_alpha   90.00
_cell.angle_beta   90.00
_cell.angle_gamma   90.00
#
_symmetry.space_group_name_H-M   'P 1'
#
loop_
_entity.id
_entity.type
_entity.pdbx_description
1 polymer ?
#
loop_
_entity_poly.entity_id
_entity_poly.type
_entity_poly.pdbx_seq_one_letter_code
_entity_poly.pdbx_strand_id
1 'polypeptide(L)'
;MTIPSITTLGVDPNTTHRLNACAYQQSAITTSDSIQYVAFYTSWEGSDSRRVTIARHDVRDPSSDWQYLTFEDYNQTTDDGHNTISIGICAGDGTIHVSFDHHCDALKYRISRPGLAADPSESSWTASNFSPILDHLPGCDGLLDVTYPRFIPARRDLYFECRIGKAGAGSDVLYRYSPDTAQFVQLGTYLIGRQCNPYPNGISYHLSTDSLHVTWTNRHFIEYEGADDRASTAHKAQAGPNGPENNEGLYYAYSRDNGTTWSGSNQKSVAILSARLGTGLESQDSRLLVRDIPRNNGIMNQEAQYVDSEGGVHVLNRENTTGKETWMHYYRSPSDNQWNFFALPDIYPTPTGPRGKLVHSEKLNAVFFILPSNTESELLIARRSMTGTIIDQPDFIMAVSARKPIDRRALEDTTVVSNKQGPWWKDTGLRKLNLMLFFLMFSEFTQGYDASLINNVQELSVWQEDFNHPHGSLLGAMSAMYWIGNIVGVVFISFISDRLGRRYCLFFGAILCLAGTGMATGASSAGLFIAARLLLGMGGVVVAAIGPVWMGELAYPDHRATATSMSNTTYSAGSIIAAWITFGSFRLASAWAWRIPTVFQALPSIIQLIGAFILPESPRWLISRGREQAALAILAKYHGNGDAQDIVVQQEYQEMKETIELEIAAKKTSWKELINTRGNRWRSFILIWCGICKQWSGNGLISYYLSSMLKSAGITAEVDTTLITATSQMFSFACALAFAFLPGRVGRRPLLLWSMGLIWLVFALITICTGVFVETGSQSASYATVAFIYIYNGVHNLGWTGAMMLYVVEILPYSIRAKGIALFWLVTGATGAFNTYVNPLGIDAFAWKYYFFYVGWIIVEFVVVYFFFIETKGPSLEQIALLFDGKDAVVSHANPVAEEFLDEKEKAEAKEIEVAR
;
A
#
# COMPACT_ATOMS: atom_id res chain seq x y z
N MET A 1 23.03 26.09 -5.01
CA MET A 1 22.54 24.72 -5.23
C MET A 1 22.16 24.59 -6.69
N THR A 2 22.80 23.68 -7.42
CA THR A 2 22.39 23.32 -8.78
C THR A 2 21.35 22.22 -8.63
N ILE A 3 20.11 22.47 -9.03
CA ILE A 3 19.04 21.46 -9.03
C ILE A 3 19.29 20.57 -10.26
N PRO A 4 19.43 19.24 -10.11
CA PRO A 4 19.56 18.33 -11.24
C PRO A 4 18.30 18.40 -12.11
N SER A 5 18.47 18.42 -13.42
CA SER A 5 17.37 18.19 -14.37
C SER A 5 17.00 16.72 -14.37
N ILE A 6 15.71 16.41 -14.29
CA ILE A 6 15.19 15.05 -14.30
C ILE A 6 14.49 14.80 -15.63
N THR A 7 14.89 13.74 -16.33
CA THR A 7 14.22 13.29 -17.56
C THR A 7 13.75 11.85 -17.38
N THR A 8 12.48 11.60 -17.68
CA THR A 8 11.87 10.26 -17.59
C THR A 8 11.84 9.64 -18.99
N LEU A 9 12.55 8.53 -19.18
CA LEU A 9 12.66 7.84 -20.48
C LEU A 9 11.51 6.86 -20.77
N GLY A 10 10.72 6.53 -19.75
CA GLY A 10 9.61 5.60 -19.88
C GLY A 10 9.26 4.95 -18.54
N VAL A 11 8.28 4.05 -18.59
CA VAL A 11 7.90 3.21 -17.45
C VAL A 11 8.74 1.94 -17.50
N ASP A 12 9.37 1.59 -16.38
CA ASP A 12 10.11 0.34 -16.23
C ASP A 12 9.17 -0.87 -16.43
N PRO A 13 9.58 -1.95 -17.14
CA PRO A 13 8.71 -3.08 -17.35
C PRO A 13 8.24 -3.71 -16.05
N ASN A 14 6.96 -4.11 -16.02
CA ASN A 14 6.34 -4.69 -14.84
C ASN A 14 6.92 -6.08 -14.59
N THR A 15 7.89 -6.15 -13.68
CA THR A 15 8.72 -7.30 -13.37
C THR A 15 8.79 -7.47 -11.86
N THR A 16 8.90 -8.72 -11.39
CA THR A 16 9.19 -9.01 -9.98
C THR A 16 10.60 -8.52 -9.63
N HIS A 17 11.56 -8.67 -10.56
CA HIS A 17 12.92 -8.18 -10.41
C HIS A 17 13.17 -7.01 -11.35
N ARG A 18 13.60 -5.86 -10.80
CA ARG A 18 13.96 -4.68 -11.60
C ARG A 18 15.04 -5.07 -12.63
N LEU A 19 14.73 -4.95 -13.91
CA LEU A 19 15.69 -5.24 -14.99
C LEU A 19 16.48 -3.99 -15.38
N ASN A 20 15.84 -2.83 -15.36
CA ASN A 20 16.49 -1.55 -15.61
C ASN A 20 16.93 -0.90 -14.33
N ALA A 21 18.04 -0.16 -14.40
CA ALA A 21 18.64 0.55 -13.28
C ALA A 21 18.83 -0.34 -12.04
N CYS A 22 18.89 -1.66 -12.24
CA CYS A 22 19.16 -2.60 -11.18
C CYS A 22 20.60 -2.38 -10.71
N ALA A 23 20.83 -2.58 -9.42
CA ALA A 23 22.11 -2.41 -8.75
C ALA A 23 23.34 -2.98 -9.50
N TYR A 24 23.15 -4.06 -10.24
CA TYR A 24 24.19 -4.78 -10.99
C TYR A 24 24.57 -4.12 -12.32
N GLN A 25 23.70 -3.26 -12.86
CA GLN A 25 23.90 -2.61 -14.14
C GLN A 25 24.92 -1.46 -14.00
N GLN A 26 26.05 -1.52 -14.70
CA GLN A 26 27.12 -0.52 -14.58
C GLN A 26 27.23 0.41 -15.80
N SER A 27 26.98 -0.06 -17.02
CA SER A 27 27.13 0.72 -18.26
C SER A 27 25.78 0.95 -18.96
N ALA A 28 24.73 1.29 -18.19
CA ALA A 28 23.39 1.59 -18.74
C ALA A 28 23.36 2.90 -19.52
N ILE A 29 24.26 3.82 -19.16
CA ILE A 29 24.35 5.19 -19.63
C ILE A 29 25.80 5.51 -19.96
N THR A 30 26.03 6.17 -21.08
CA THR A 30 27.35 6.66 -21.48
C THR A 30 27.19 7.95 -22.28
N THR A 31 28.20 8.80 -22.23
CA THR A 31 28.23 10.03 -23.02
C THR A 31 29.41 9.97 -23.99
N SER A 32 29.15 10.26 -25.26
CA SER A 32 30.20 10.47 -26.27
C SER A 32 30.00 11.86 -26.85
N ASP A 33 31.05 12.67 -26.79
CA ASP A 33 31.00 14.11 -27.08
C ASP A 33 29.88 14.81 -26.27
N SER A 34 28.83 15.28 -26.95
CA SER A 34 27.66 15.90 -26.33
C SER A 34 26.42 15.01 -26.34
N ILE A 35 26.50 13.81 -26.93
CA ILE A 35 25.35 12.92 -27.04
C ILE A 35 25.41 11.92 -25.89
N GLN A 36 24.36 11.91 -25.09
CA GLN A 36 24.14 10.91 -24.07
C GLN A 36 23.37 9.74 -24.67
N TYR A 37 23.81 8.53 -24.37
CA TYR A 37 23.25 7.27 -24.82
C TYR A 37 22.79 6.47 -23.61
N VAL A 38 21.61 5.86 -23.71
CA VAL A 38 21.03 5.03 -22.65
C VAL A 38 20.50 3.74 -23.27
N ALA A 39 20.67 2.62 -22.57
CA ALA A 39 20.11 1.33 -22.95
C ALA A 39 19.29 0.74 -21.79
N PHE A 40 18.08 0.30 -22.11
CA PHE A 40 17.08 -0.18 -21.16
C PHE A 40 16.05 -1.10 -21.83
N TYR A 41 15.28 -1.82 -21.04
CA TYR A 41 14.15 -2.62 -21.50
C TYR A 41 12.85 -1.83 -21.48
N THR A 42 11.98 -2.04 -22.46
CA THR A 42 10.62 -1.50 -22.49
C THR A 42 9.59 -2.63 -22.52
N SER A 43 8.41 -2.39 -21.96
CA SER A 43 7.29 -3.33 -22.04
C SER A 43 6.76 -3.43 -23.47
N TRP A 44 6.39 -4.63 -23.90
CA TRP A 44 5.65 -4.81 -25.14
C TRP A 44 4.14 -4.84 -24.87
N GLU A 45 3.37 -3.95 -25.50
CA GLU A 45 1.92 -3.89 -25.30
C GLU A 45 1.24 -5.23 -25.60
N GLY A 46 0.51 -5.75 -24.60
CA GLY A 46 -0.23 -7.01 -24.72
C GLY A 46 0.59 -8.29 -24.56
N SER A 47 1.84 -8.20 -24.08
CA SER A 47 2.72 -9.35 -23.84
C SER A 47 3.53 -9.19 -22.55
N ASP A 48 3.93 -10.31 -21.96
CA ASP A 48 4.84 -10.36 -20.80
C ASP A 48 6.32 -10.16 -21.21
N SER A 49 6.62 -10.11 -22.51
CA SER A 49 7.97 -9.90 -23.03
C SER A 49 8.43 -8.43 -22.93
N ARG A 50 9.73 -8.24 -22.69
CA ARG A 50 10.40 -6.95 -22.72
C ARG A 50 11.31 -6.82 -23.94
N ARG A 51 11.44 -5.61 -24.47
CA ARG A 51 12.22 -5.29 -25.66
C ARG A 51 13.47 -4.49 -25.31
N VAL A 52 14.57 -4.80 -25.99
CA VAL A 52 15.82 -4.04 -25.89
C VAL A 52 15.61 -2.69 -26.55
N THR A 53 15.79 -1.61 -25.80
CA THR A 53 15.63 -0.23 -26.28
C THR A 53 16.90 0.55 -26.02
N ILE A 54 17.34 1.32 -27.00
CA ILE A 54 18.38 2.33 -26.84
C ILE A 54 17.82 3.71 -27.15
N ALA A 55 18.30 4.73 -26.45
CA ALA A 55 17.91 6.10 -26.68
C ALA A 55 19.12 7.03 -26.68
N ARG A 56 19.03 8.14 -27.41
CA ARG A 56 20.06 9.18 -27.43
C ARG A 56 19.50 10.60 -27.36
N HIS A 57 20.27 11.52 -26.81
CA HIS A 57 19.89 12.94 -26.63
C HIS A 57 21.13 13.85 -26.55
N ASP A 58 21.08 15.05 -27.11
CA ASP A 58 22.17 16.05 -27.01
C ASP A 58 22.05 16.86 -25.73
N VAL A 59 22.97 16.66 -24.78
CA VAL A 59 22.91 17.33 -23.47
C VAL A 59 23.19 18.84 -23.54
N ARG A 60 23.65 19.36 -24.67
CA ARG A 60 23.83 20.82 -24.89
C ARG A 60 22.53 21.51 -25.26
N ASP A 61 21.55 20.76 -25.76
CA ASP A 61 20.22 21.27 -26.08
C ASP A 61 19.18 20.54 -25.21
N PRO A 62 18.93 21.03 -23.98
CA PRO A 62 17.96 20.45 -23.06
C PRO A 62 16.52 20.44 -23.60
N SER A 63 16.25 21.18 -24.69
CA SER A 63 14.95 21.20 -25.35
C SER A 63 14.79 20.13 -26.43
N SER A 64 15.87 19.45 -26.82
CA SER A 64 15.83 18.37 -27.81
C SER A 64 15.17 17.11 -27.22
N ASP A 65 14.30 16.46 -27.98
CA ASP A 65 13.66 15.22 -27.53
C ASP A 65 14.64 14.04 -27.55
N TRP A 66 14.38 13.04 -26.71
CA TRP A 66 15.09 11.77 -26.76
C TRP A 66 14.68 10.97 -28.00
N GLN A 67 15.67 10.46 -28.74
CA GLN A 67 15.44 9.60 -29.89
C GLN A 67 15.50 8.14 -29.47
N TYR A 68 14.41 7.39 -29.62
CA TYR A 68 14.28 6.00 -29.18
C TYR A 68 14.41 5.02 -30.35
N LEU A 69 15.06 3.87 -30.11
CA LEU A 69 15.16 2.74 -31.02
C LEU A 69 14.92 1.46 -30.23
N THR A 70 13.86 0.72 -30.59
CA THR A 70 13.50 -0.56 -29.98
C THR A 70 13.79 -1.70 -30.94
N PHE A 71 14.46 -2.76 -30.47
CA PHE A 71 14.73 -3.97 -31.26
C PHE A 71 13.57 -4.98 -31.12
N GLU A 72 12.95 -5.34 -32.24
CA GLU A 72 11.75 -6.22 -32.29
C GLU A 72 12.07 -7.71 -32.56
N ASP A 73 13.33 -8.05 -32.80
CA ASP A 73 13.81 -9.40 -33.10
C ASP A 73 14.30 -10.17 -31.85
N TYR A 74 14.15 -9.58 -30.67
CA TYR A 74 14.43 -10.24 -29.38
C TYR A 74 13.30 -10.04 -28.37
N ASN A 75 12.90 -11.13 -27.71
CA ASN A 75 11.92 -11.12 -26.62
C ASN A 75 12.61 -11.55 -25.33
N GLN A 76 12.92 -10.58 -24.47
CA GLN A 76 13.36 -10.87 -23.12
C GLN A 76 12.14 -11.33 -22.31
N THR A 77 12.14 -12.55 -21.78
CA THR A 77 10.99 -13.09 -21.03
C THR A 77 11.35 -13.50 -19.59
N THR A 78 12.64 -13.65 -19.29
CA THR A 78 13.13 -14.13 -18.00
C THR A 78 13.14 -13.00 -16.98
N ASP A 79 12.31 -13.10 -15.94
CA ASP A 79 12.32 -12.13 -14.84
C ASP A 79 13.46 -12.42 -13.85
N ASP A 80 14.64 -11.89 -14.13
CA ASP A 80 15.86 -12.11 -13.33
C ASP A 80 16.69 -10.82 -13.28
N GLY A 81 16.94 -10.32 -12.07
CA GLY A 81 17.68 -9.06 -11.85
C GLY A 81 19.13 -9.06 -12.35
N HIS A 82 19.68 -10.23 -12.72
CA HIS A 82 21.01 -10.38 -13.31
C HIS A 82 21.04 -10.08 -14.81
N ASN A 83 19.88 -10.04 -15.49
CA ASN A 83 19.75 -9.83 -16.93
C ASN A 83 19.97 -8.38 -17.37
N THR A 84 21.09 -7.80 -16.95
CA THR A 84 21.48 -6.42 -17.19
C THR A 84 21.65 -6.10 -18.67
N ILE A 85 21.48 -4.83 -19.04
CA ILE A 85 21.79 -4.28 -20.37
C ILE A 85 22.89 -3.23 -20.27
N SER A 86 23.82 -3.24 -21.21
CA SER A 86 24.98 -2.36 -21.24
C SER A 86 25.20 -1.79 -22.64
N ILE A 87 25.62 -0.53 -22.69
CA ILE A 87 25.94 0.21 -23.91
C ILE A 87 27.33 0.83 -23.83
N GLY A 88 28.05 0.80 -24.96
CA GLY A 88 29.36 1.41 -25.11
C GLY A 88 29.49 2.10 -26.46
N ILE A 89 30.21 3.22 -26.49
CA ILE A 89 30.49 3.96 -27.72
C ILE A 89 31.99 3.91 -27.95
N CYS A 90 32.41 3.44 -29.12
CA CYS A 90 33.80 3.54 -29.54
C CYS A 90 34.00 4.90 -30.21
N ALA A 91 34.78 5.80 -29.60
CA ALA A 91 34.97 7.14 -30.15
C ALA A 91 35.89 7.16 -31.39
N GLY A 92 36.66 6.09 -31.65
CA GLY A 92 37.59 6.03 -32.78
C GLY A 92 36.91 5.86 -34.14
N ASP A 93 35.82 5.10 -34.20
CA ASP A 93 35.03 4.82 -35.42
C ASP A 93 33.54 5.14 -35.27
N GLY A 94 33.08 5.55 -34.09
CA GLY A 94 31.70 5.96 -33.82
C GLY A 94 30.71 4.79 -33.81
N THR A 95 31.16 3.56 -33.54
CA THR A 95 30.27 2.41 -33.39
C THR A 95 29.58 2.39 -32.02
N ILE A 96 28.36 1.87 -31.99
CA ILE A 96 27.54 1.66 -30.80
C ILE A 96 27.49 0.18 -30.51
N HIS A 97 27.91 -0.20 -29.32
CA HIS A 97 28.02 -1.57 -28.84
C HIS A 97 26.96 -1.80 -27.77
N VAL A 98 26.16 -2.86 -27.89
CA VAL A 98 25.08 -3.17 -26.95
C VAL A 98 25.15 -4.64 -26.56
N SER A 99 25.05 -4.93 -25.25
CA SER A 99 24.98 -6.29 -24.71
C SER A 99 23.83 -6.39 -23.71
N PHE A 100 23.05 -7.46 -23.75
CA PHE A 100 21.83 -7.58 -22.94
C PHE A 100 21.48 -9.03 -22.57
N ASP A 101 20.81 -9.20 -21.42
CA ASP A 101 20.16 -10.45 -20.99
C ASP A 101 21.13 -11.62 -20.72
N HIS A 102 21.91 -11.49 -19.65
CA HIS A 102 22.99 -12.41 -19.27
C HIS A 102 22.93 -12.85 -17.80
N HIS A 103 22.55 -14.10 -17.53
CA HIS A 103 22.82 -14.77 -16.26
C HIS A 103 23.40 -16.17 -16.47
N CYS A 104 24.73 -16.22 -16.60
CA CYS A 104 25.46 -17.42 -17.00
C CYS A 104 24.89 -17.99 -18.32
N ASP A 105 24.74 -17.12 -19.32
CA ASP A 105 24.19 -17.44 -20.63
C ASP A 105 25.21 -17.18 -21.74
N ALA A 106 24.90 -17.61 -22.96
CA ALA A 106 25.67 -17.18 -24.14
C ALA A 106 25.61 -15.65 -24.29
N LEU A 107 26.70 -15.07 -24.81
CA LEU A 107 26.73 -13.65 -25.14
C LEU A 107 25.57 -13.29 -26.08
N LYS A 108 25.04 -12.10 -25.92
CA LYS A 108 24.02 -11.50 -26.79
C LYS A 108 24.46 -10.07 -27.04
N TYR A 109 25.06 -9.87 -28.19
CA TYR A 109 25.80 -8.67 -28.51
C TYR A 109 25.36 -8.10 -29.86
N ARG A 110 25.36 -6.77 -29.97
CA ARG A 110 25.16 -6.04 -31.22
C ARG A 110 26.19 -4.92 -31.39
N ILE A 111 26.53 -4.66 -32.64
CA ILE A 111 27.33 -3.52 -33.05
C ILE A 111 26.61 -2.73 -34.14
N SER A 112 26.68 -1.41 -34.10
CA SER A 112 26.22 -0.57 -35.20
C SER A 112 27.21 -0.53 -36.36
N ARG A 113 26.77 -0.01 -37.52
CA ARG A 113 27.72 0.47 -38.53
C ARG A 113 28.64 1.56 -37.97
N PRO A 114 29.87 1.71 -38.50
CA PRO A 114 30.74 2.82 -38.18
C PRO A 114 30.07 4.19 -38.44
N GLY A 115 30.38 5.15 -37.58
CA GLY A 115 29.93 6.54 -37.64
C GLY A 115 28.52 6.81 -37.11
N LEU A 116 27.74 5.80 -36.72
CA LEU A 116 26.35 6.00 -36.28
C LEU A 116 26.26 6.90 -35.03
N ALA A 117 27.20 6.78 -34.09
CA ALA A 117 27.22 7.60 -32.88
C ALA A 117 27.46 9.10 -33.14
N ALA A 118 28.03 9.46 -34.29
CA ALA A 118 28.24 10.85 -34.68
C ALA A 118 27.19 11.35 -35.70
N ASP A 119 26.30 10.47 -36.15
CA ASP A 119 25.32 10.78 -37.19
C ASP A 119 24.13 11.55 -36.58
N PRO A 120 23.94 12.84 -36.92
CA PRO A 120 22.90 13.67 -36.32
C PRO A 120 21.50 13.38 -36.90
N SER A 121 21.40 12.56 -37.94
CA SER A 121 20.14 12.32 -38.63
C SER A 121 19.20 11.43 -37.81
N GLU A 122 17.96 11.85 -37.62
CA GLU A 122 16.92 10.99 -37.03
C GLU A 122 16.63 9.75 -37.89
N SER A 123 16.71 9.88 -39.22
CA SER A 123 16.40 8.77 -40.13
C SER A 123 17.45 7.66 -40.11
N SER A 124 18.66 7.94 -39.61
CA SER A 124 19.70 6.93 -39.40
C SER A 124 19.50 6.14 -38.11
N TRP A 125 18.66 6.60 -37.18
CA TRP A 125 18.40 5.94 -35.89
C TRP A 125 17.41 4.79 -36.01
N THR A 126 17.81 3.73 -36.73
CA THR A 126 16.97 2.58 -37.05
C THR A 126 17.71 1.26 -36.81
N ALA A 127 16.96 0.20 -36.48
CA ALA A 127 17.52 -1.11 -36.14
C ALA A 127 18.34 -1.75 -37.28
N SER A 128 18.08 -1.38 -38.54
CA SER A 128 18.82 -1.86 -39.71
C SER A 128 20.29 -1.41 -39.75
N ASN A 129 20.65 -0.39 -38.96
CA ASN A 129 22.05 0.05 -38.80
C ASN A 129 22.82 -0.76 -37.74
N PHE A 130 22.22 -1.80 -37.17
CA PHE A 130 22.84 -2.72 -36.22
C PHE A 130 22.96 -4.13 -36.79
N SER A 131 23.96 -4.87 -36.32
CA SER A 131 24.09 -6.29 -36.61
C SER A 131 22.90 -7.10 -36.05
N PRO A 132 22.67 -8.33 -36.55
CA PRO A 132 21.93 -9.35 -35.81
C PRO A 132 22.55 -9.59 -34.42
N ILE A 133 21.84 -10.33 -33.57
CA ILE A 133 22.37 -10.77 -32.27
C ILE A 133 23.54 -11.73 -32.52
N LEU A 134 24.70 -11.41 -31.95
CA LEU A 134 25.91 -12.21 -31.99
C LEU A 134 26.15 -12.86 -30.63
N ASP A 135 26.62 -14.11 -30.65
CA ASP A 135 27.09 -14.89 -29.50
C ASP A 135 28.60 -14.79 -29.26
N HIS A 136 29.26 -13.92 -30.02
CA HIS A 136 30.69 -13.67 -29.99
C HIS A 136 30.97 -12.18 -30.21
N LEU A 137 32.17 -11.75 -29.81
CA LEU A 137 32.69 -10.44 -30.16
C LEU A 137 33.37 -10.52 -31.54
N PRO A 138 33.29 -9.48 -32.40
CA PRO A 138 33.96 -9.46 -33.69
C PRO A 138 35.45 -9.81 -33.57
N GLY A 139 35.91 -10.85 -34.27
CA GLY A 139 37.31 -11.32 -34.22
C GLY A 139 37.64 -12.27 -33.07
N CYS A 140 36.68 -12.65 -32.23
CA CYS A 140 36.84 -13.60 -31.13
C CYS A 140 35.92 -14.82 -31.30
N ASP A 141 36.22 -15.89 -30.56
CA ASP A 141 35.36 -17.06 -30.45
C ASP A 141 34.10 -16.77 -29.61
N GLY A 142 33.12 -17.68 -29.68
CA GLY A 142 31.89 -17.62 -28.89
C GLY A 142 32.14 -17.57 -27.38
N LEU A 143 31.37 -16.76 -26.66
CA LEU A 143 31.52 -16.57 -25.23
C LEU A 143 30.29 -17.10 -24.49
N LEU A 144 30.53 -18.03 -23.57
CA LEU A 144 29.52 -18.70 -22.75
C LEU A 144 29.65 -18.32 -21.28
N ASP A 145 28.61 -18.65 -20.51
CA ASP A 145 28.52 -18.39 -19.06
C ASP A 145 28.74 -16.90 -18.71
N VAL A 146 28.30 -16.00 -19.60
CA VAL A 146 28.47 -14.56 -19.46
C VAL A 146 27.52 -14.01 -18.40
N THR A 147 28.04 -13.12 -17.55
CA THR A 147 27.23 -12.30 -16.64
C THR A 147 27.83 -10.90 -16.52
N TYR A 148 26.98 -9.88 -16.41
CA TYR A 148 27.36 -8.48 -16.18
C TYR A 148 28.35 -7.89 -17.21
N PRO A 149 28.05 -7.93 -18.52
CA PRO A 149 28.88 -7.26 -19.52
C PRO A 149 28.99 -5.76 -19.25
N ARG A 150 30.16 -5.18 -19.51
CA ARG A 150 30.47 -3.76 -19.32
C ARG A 150 31.30 -3.25 -20.47
N PHE A 151 31.08 -1.98 -20.81
CA PHE A 151 31.89 -1.27 -21.80
C PHE A 151 32.61 -0.11 -21.13
N ILE A 152 33.89 0.07 -21.47
CA ILE A 152 34.75 1.10 -20.89
C ILE A 152 35.37 1.89 -22.04
N PRO A 153 34.86 3.10 -22.32
CA PRO A 153 35.44 4.00 -23.31
C PRO A 153 36.89 4.34 -22.95
N ALA A 154 37.79 4.25 -23.92
CA ALA A 154 39.22 4.51 -23.70
C ALA A 154 39.87 5.21 -24.90
N ARG A 155 39.82 6.54 -24.90
CA ARG A 155 40.26 7.38 -26.04
C ARG A 155 39.57 6.96 -27.33
N ARG A 156 40.30 6.34 -28.26
CA ARG A 156 39.81 5.85 -29.55
C ARG A 156 39.29 4.41 -29.46
N ASP A 157 39.72 3.67 -28.45
CA ASP A 157 39.40 2.25 -28.28
C ASP A 157 38.21 2.09 -27.32
N LEU A 158 37.69 0.86 -27.25
CA LEU A 158 36.63 0.48 -26.32
C LEU A 158 37.00 -0.85 -25.67
N TYR A 159 37.02 -0.90 -24.34
CA TYR A 159 37.18 -2.18 -23.64
C TYR A 159 35.82 -2.82 -23.39
N PHE A 160 35.79 -4.15 -23.43
CA PHE A 160 34.66 -4.97 -23.01
C PHE A 160 35.11 -5.90 -21.89
N GLU A 161 34.33 -5.92 -20.82
CA GLU A 161 34.58 -6.74 -19.65
C GLU A 161 33.31 -7.52 -19.29
N CYS A 162 33.47 -8.76 -18.84
CA CYS A 162 32.36 -9.54 -18.30
C CYS A 162 32.88 -10.66 -17.39
N ARG A 163 31.99 -11.14 -16.53
CA ARG A 163 32.21 -12.38 -15.78
C ARG A 163 31.94 -13.59 -16.66
N ILE A 164 32.80 -14.60 -16.56
CA ILE A 164 32.58 -15.96 -17.05
C ILE A 164 32.53 -16.95 -15.88
N GLY A 165 31.82 -18.06 -16.06
CA GLY A 165 31.67 -19.12 -15.06
C GLY A 165 30.41 -18.99 -14.19
N LYS A 166 30.36 -19.74 -13.09
CA LYS A 166 29.15 -19.89 -12.26
C LYS A 166 29.11 -18.89 -11.10
N ALA A 167 27.93 -18.66 -10.53
CA ALA A 167 27.78 -17.81 -9.35
C ALA A 167 28.64 -18.32 -8.17
N GLY A 168 29.42 -17.41 -7.59
CA GLY A 168 30.37 -17.70 -6.51
C GLY A 168 31.67 -18.40 -6.93
N ALA A 169 31.78 -18.91 -8.16
CA ALA A 169 32.97 -19.54 -8.73
C ALA A 169 33.18 -19.09 -10.19
N GLY A 170 33.54 -17.81 -10.35
CA GLY A 170 33.69 -17.15 -11.65
C GLY A 170 35.01 -16.38 -11.76
N SER A 171 35.26 -15.82 -12.93
CA SER A 171 36.42 -14.96 -13.21
C SER A 171 36.02 -13.90 -14.23
N ASP A 172 36.72 -12.77 -14.26
CA ASP A 172 36.42 -11.69 -15.19
C ASP A 172 37.46 -11.65 -16.32
N VAL A 173 36.96 -11.48 -17.54
CA VAL A 173 37.76 -11.41 -18.78
C VAL A 173 37.71 -10.01 -19.37
N LEU A 174 38.82 -9.59 -19.97
CA LEU A 174 38.97 -8.27 -20.57
C LEU A 174 39.32 -8.38 -22.05
N TYR A 175 38.60 -7.63 -22.88
CA TYR A 175 38.80 -7.49 -24.31
C TYR A 175 38.99 -6.03 -24.67
N ARG A 176 39.71 -5.77 -25.76
CA ARG A 176 39.89 -4.44 -26.33
C ARG A 176 39.45 -4.43 -27.79
N TYR A 177 38.50 -3.58 -28.11
CA TYR A 177 38.10 -3.25 -29.48
C TYR A 177 39.02 -2.19 -30.06
N SER A 178 39.52 -2.44 -31.27
CA SER A 178 40.29 -1.47 -32.03
C SER A 178 39.46 -0.97 -33.22
N PRO A 179 39.23 0.36 -33.34
CA PRO A 179 38.50 0.94 -34.46
C PRO A 179 39.21 0.74 -35.81
N ASP A 180 40.55 0.58 -35.79
CA ASP A 180 41.35 0.42 -37.02
C ASP A 180 41.16 -0.96 -37.66
N THR A 181 40.84 -1.97 -36.85
CA THR A 181 40.61 -3.35 -37.31
C THR A 181 39.14 -3.76 -37.27
N ALA A 182 38.28 -2.96 -36.60
CA ALA A 182 36.90 -3.29 -36.28
C ALA A 182 36.75 -4.66 -35.57
N GLN A 183 37.74 -5.04 -34.76
CA GLN A 183 37.80 -6.32 -34.06
C GLN A 183 38.18 -6.14 -32.59
N PHE A 184 37.68 -7.06 -31.76
CA PHE A 184 38.12 -7.24 -30.38
C PHE A 184 39.33 -8.18 -30.32
N VAL A 185 40.24 -7.88 -29.42
CA VAL A 185 41.35 -8.75 -29.01
C VAL A 185 41.17 -9.08 -27.54
N GLN A 186 41.20 -10.37 -27.20
CA GLN A 186 41.21 -10.82 -25.81
C GLN A 186 42.56 -10.49 -25.17
N LEU A 187 42.53 -9.75 -24.06
CA LEU A 187 43.73 -9.44 -23.29
C LEU A 187 44.03 -10.54 -22.27
N GLY A 188 43.00 -11.10 -21.65
CA GLY A 188 43.11 -12.23 -20.73
C GLY A 188 42.02 -12.27 -19.66
N THR A 189 42.12 -13.24 -18.75
CA THR A 189 41.30 -13.30 -17.52
C THR A 189 41.92 -12.37 -16.48
N TYR A 190 41.57 -11.09 -16.49
CA TYR A 190 42.29 -10.11 -15.70
C TYR A 190 42.05 -10.26 -14.19
N LEU A 191 40.91 -10.81 -13.75
CA LEU A 191 40.64 -11.20 -12.35
C LEU A 191 40.28 -12.68 -12.28
N ILE A 192 41.10 -13.46 -11.58
CA ILE A 192 40.95 -14.90 -11.41
C ILE A 192 40.39 -15.19 -10.03
N GLY A 193 39.21 -15.82 -9.98
CA GLY A 193 38.60 -16.34 -8.76
C GLY A 193 39.00 -17.79 -8.50
N ARG A 194 39.46 -18.08 -7.29
CA ARG A 194 39.75 -19.46 -6.81
C ARG A 194 38.90 -19.74 -5.59
N GLN A 195 37.91 -20.63 -5.73
CA GLN A 195 36.87 -20.86 -4.69
C GLN A 195 36.19 -19.56 -4.24
N CYS A 196 36.19 -18.55 -5.11
CA CYS A 196 35.49 -17.31 -4.94
C CYS A 196 35.13 -16.76 -6.32
N ASN A 197 34.31 -15.72 -6.33
CA ASN A 197 34.12 -14.87 -7.48
C ASN A 197 34.60 -13.44 -7.15
N PRO A 198 35.57 -12.89 -7.90
CA PRO A 198 35.82 -11.46 -7.86
C PRO A 198 34.62 -10.72 -8.43
N TYR A 199 34.29 -9.59 -7.81
CA TYR A 199 33.20 -8.75 -8.24
C TYR A 199 33.68 -7.31 -8.37
N PRO A 200 33.98 -6.85 -9.58
CA PRO A 200 34.49 -5.51 -9.79
C PRO A 200 33.43 -4.46 -9.44
N ASN A 201 33.78 -3.53 -8.54
CA ASN A 201 32.99 -2.33 -8.26
C ASN A 201 32.89 -1.42 -9.49
N GLY A 202 33.92 -1.46 -10.33
CA GLY A 202 33.99 -0.85 -11.64
C GLY A 202 35.40 -0.95 -12.21
N ILE A 203 35.52 -0.75 -13.52
CA ILE A 203 36.80 -0.56 -14.19
C ILE A 203 36.73 0.78 -14.93
N SER A 204 37.70 1.65 -14.66
CA SER A 204 37.71 3.03 -15.15
C SER A 204 39.00 3.29 -15.89
N TYR A 205 38.89 3.99 -17.02
CA TYR A 205 40.04 4.41 -17.80
C TYR A 205 40.36 5.88 -17.49
N HIS A 206 41.59 6.15 -17.07
CA HIS A 206 42.08 7.49 -16.79
C HIS A 206 42.82 8.05 -18.00
N LEU A 207 42.24 9.07 -18.63
CA LEU A 207 42.72 9.65 -19.88
C LEU A 207 44.14 10.22 -19.77
N SER A 208 44.45 10.92 -18.67
CA SER A 208 45.71 11.67 -18.53
C SER A 208 46.93 10.75 -18.41
N THR A 209 46.79 9.60 -17.76
CA THR A 209 47.90 8.65 -17.55
C THR A 209 47.80 7.38 -18.39
N ASP A 210 46.82 7.29 -19.29
CA ASP A 210 46.58 6.13 -20.15
C ASP A 210 46.51 4.83 -19.35
N SER A 211 45.69 4.83 -18.29
CA SER A 211 45.66 3.73 -17.34
C SER A 211 44.27 3.22 -17.00
N LEU A 212 44.16 1.90 -16.87
CA LEU A 212 42.98 1.22 -16.36
C LEU A 212 43.11 1.05 -14.85
N HIS A 213 42.03 1.28 -14.14
CA HIS A 213 41.94 1.10 -12.69
C HIS A 213 40.76 0.20 -12.37
N VAL A 214 40.96 -0.80 -11.51
CA VAL A 214 39.90 -1.69 -11.07
C VAL A 214 39.96 -1.88 -9.56
N THR A 215 38.79 -1.94 -8.95
CA THR A 215 38.58 -2.35 -7.58
C THR A 215 37.50 -3.42 -7.53
N TRP A 216 37.64 -4.35 -6.59
CA TRP A 216 36.70 -5.46 -6.45
C TRP A 216 36.61 -5.92 -5.00
N THR A 217 35.59 -6.73 -4.75
CA THR A 217 35.43 -7.52 -3.54
C THR A 217 35.35 -8.99 -3.93
N ASN A 218 35.72 -9.90 -3.04
CA ASN A 218 35.67 -11.34 -3.32
C ASN A 218 34.46 -11.95 -2.62
N ARG A 219 33.63 -12.70 -3.34
CA ARG A 219 32.59 -13.53 -2.73
C ARG A 219 33.06 -14.98 -2.67
N HIS A 220 33.19 -15.53 -1.48
CA HIS A 220 33.58 -16.94 -1.32
C HIS A 220 32.50 -17.88 -1.82
N PHE A 221 32.93 -18.99 -2.41
CA PHE A 221 32.04 -20.05 -2.87
C PHE A 221 31.67 -20.97 -1.71
N ILE A 222 30.37 -21.16 -1.51
CA ILE A 222 29.79 -22.22 -0.70
C ILE A 222 29.24 -23.27 -1.65
N GLU A 223 29.69 -24.51 -1.47
CA GLU A 223 29.25 -25.67 -2.24
C GLU A 223 27.79 -26.04 -1.90
N TYR A 224 27.04 -26.49 -2.90
CA TYR A 224 25.63 -26.89 -2.76
C TYR A 224 25.27 -28.00 -3.75
N GLU A 225 24.16 -28.69 -3.46
CA GLU A 225 23.69 -29.80 -4.29
C GLU A 225 23.38 -29.33 -5.73
N GLY A 226 23.97 -30.00 -6.71
CA GLY A 226 23.85 -29.61 -8.12
C GLY A 226 24.76 -28.45 -8.56
N ALA A 227 25.69 -27.97 -7.73
CA ALA A 227 26.66 -26.94 -8.10
C ALA A 227 27.51 -27.31 -9.33
N ASP A 228 27.89 -28.58 -9.45
CA ASP A 228 28.70 -29.08 -10.58
C ASP A 228 27.87 -29.51 -11.79
N ASP A 229 26.56 -29.70 -11.63
CA ASP A 229 25.66 -30.04 -12.73
C ASP A 229 25.48 -28.84 -13.67
N ARG A 230 25.84 -29.02 -14.95
CA ARG A 230 25.68 -27.99 -15.98
C ARG A 230 24.22 -27.77 -16.38
N ALA A 231 23.34 -28.74 -16.14
CA ALA A 231 21.91 -28.61 -16.39
C ALA A 231 21.17 -27.90 -15.23
N SER A 232 21.79 -27.87 -14.04
CA SER A 232 21.21 -27.24 -12.85
C SER A 232 21.14 -25.72 -13.02
N THR A 233 19.96 -25.14 -12.83
CA THR A 233 19.75 -23.68 -12.77
C THR A 233 19.91 -23.12 -11.36
N ALA A 234 20.28 -23.94 -10.37
CA ALA A 234 20.43 -23.50 -8.98
C ALA A 234 21.50 -22.39 -8.82
N HIS A 235 22.54 -22.41 -9.65
CA HIS A 235 23.55 -21.34 -9.71
C HIS A 235 23.02 -20.02 -10.28
N LYS A 236 21.88 -20.06 -10.99
CA LYS A 236 21.16 -18.91 -11.53
C LYS A 236 20.06 -18.40 -10.58
N ALA A 237 19.85 -19.07 -9.44
CA ALA A 237 18.86 -18.62 -8.47
C ALA A 237 19.30 -17.29 -7.83
N GLN A 238 18.38 -16.33 -7.81
CA GLN A 238 18.64 -14.98 -7.28
C GLN A 238 18.92 -14.97 -5.76
N ALA A 239 18.42 -15.97 -5.02
CA ALA A 239 18.65 -16.19 -3.60
C ALA A 239 19.31 -17.56 -3.33
N GLY A 240 20.43 -17.82 -4.01
CA GLY A 240 21.24 -19.02 -3.79
C GLY A 240 22.08 -18.98 -2.49
N PRO A 241 22.75 -20.08 -2.12
CA PRO A 241 23.58 -20.21 -0.92
C PRO A 241 24.84 -19.32 -0.89
N ASN A 242 25.08 -18.58 -1.98
CA ASN A 242 26.22 -17.70 -2.18
C ASN A 242 25.77 -16.23 -2.15
N GLY A 243 25.23 -15.79 -1.01
CA GLY A 243 24.77 -14.42 -0.80
C GLY A 243 25.89 -13.42 -0.49
N PRO A 244 25.55 -12.12 -0.33
CA PRO A 244 26.51 -11.06 -0.06
C PRO A 244 27.21 -11.17 1.30
N GLU A 245 26.67 -11.95 2.24
CA GLU A 245 27.30 -12.27 3.53
C GLU A 245 28.68 -12.94 3.36
N ASN A 246 28.92 -13.57 2.21
CA ASN A 246 30.19 -14.22 1.86
C ASN A 246 31.19 -13.28 1.18
N ASN A 247 30.84 -12.01 0.99
CA ASN A 247 31.76 -11.03 0.43
C ASN A 247 32.83 -10.64 1.47
N GLU A 248 34.04 -10.40 0.99
CA GLU A 248 35.15 -9.92 1.80
C GLU A 248 36.05 -8.95 1.03
N GLY A 249 36.71 -8.10 1.80
CA GLY A 249 37.84 -7.28 1.41
C GLY A 249 37.54 -6.26 0.31
N LEU A 250 38.31 -5.16 0.32
CA LEU A 250 38.40 -4.27 -0.83
C LEU A 250 39.80 -4.43 -1.43
N TYR A 251 39.85 -4.64 -2.75
CA TYR A 251 41.09 -4.85 -3.49
C TYR A 251 41.22 -3.82 -4.62
N TYR A 252 42.46 -3.58 -5.07
CA TYR A 252 42.76 -2.62 -6.13
C TYR A 252 43.95 -3.02 -7.00
N ALA A 253 43.82 -2.78 -8.30
CA ALA A 253 44.91 -2.86 -9.26
C ALA A 253 44.76 -1.77 -10.33
N TYR A 254 45.89 -1.43 -10.97
CA TYR A 254 45.89 -0.58 -12.16
C TYR A 254 46.88 -1.08 -13.21
N SER A 255 46.63 -0.75 -14.47
CA SER A 255 47.50 -1.05 -15.62
C SER A 255 47.76 0.23 -16.42
N ARG A 256 49.01 0.44 -16.85
CA ARG A 256 49.45 1.61 -17.66
C ARG A 256 49.83 1.24 -19.10
N ASP A 257 49.56 0.00 -19.49
CA ASP A 257 49.98 -0.60 -20.75
C ASP A 257 48.78 -1.34 -21.38
N ASN A 258 47.65 -0.63 -21.43
CA ASN A 258 46.42 -1.09 -22.06
C ASN A 258 45.88 -2.42 -21.53
N GLY A 259 45.97 -2.63 -20.21
CA GLY A 259 45.43 -3.81 -19.54
C GLY A 259 46.36 -5.02 -19.54
N THR A 260 47.62 -4.87 -19.97
CA THR A 260 48.57 -5.99 -20.07
C THR A 260 49.25 -6.28 -18.72
N THR A 261 49.93 -5.32 -18.12
CA THR A 261 50.61 -5.44 -16.83
C THR A 261 49.82 -4.72 -15.75
N TRP A 262 49.56 -5.42 -14.66
CA TRP A 262 48.81 -4.87 -13.52
C TRP A 262 49.67 -4.76 -12.27
N SER A 263 49.51 -3.65 -11.57
CA SER A 263 50.23 -3.29 -10.36
C SER A 263 49.25 -2.95 -9.24
N GLY A 264 49.63 -3.25 -8.00
CA GLY A 264 48.87 -2.87 -6.80
C GLY A 264 49.19 -1.45 -6.34
N SER A 265 48.63 -1.05 -5.19
CA SER A 265 48.83 0.29 -4.61
C SER A 265 50.31 0.66 -4.39
N ASN A 266 51.17 -0.34 -4.14
CA ASN A 266 52.61 -0.19 -3.93
C ASN A 266 53.45 -0.05 -5.22
N GLN A 267 52.79 0.06 -6.39
CA GLN A 267 53.38 0.21 -7.72
C GLN A 267 54.23 -0.98 -8.21
N LYS A 268 54.30 -2.08 -7.45
CA LYS A 268 54.97 -3.30 -7.91
C LYS A 268 54.02 -4.06 -8.84
N SER A 269 54.57 -4.56 -9.94
CA SER A 269 53.82 -5.47 -10.83
C SER A 269 53.43 -6.73 -10.06
N VAL A 270 52.16 -7.10 -10.18
CA VAL A 270 51.55 -8.24 -9.51
C VAL A 270 51.23 -9.34 -10.51
N ALA A 271 50.77 -8.96 -11.71
CA ALA A 271 50.46 -9.88 -12.79
C ALA A 271 50.74 -9.26 -14.17
N ILE A 272 50.99 -10.14 -15.16
CA ILE A 272 51.04 -9.81 -16.58
C ILE A 272 50.00 -10.71 -17.25
N LEU A 273 49.01 -10.10 -17.91
CA LEU A 273 48.01 -10.80 -18.68
C LEU A 273 48.63 -11.39 -19.95
N SER A 274 48.13 -12.55 -20.32
CA SER A 274 48.32 -13.12 -21.65
C SER A 274 46.97 -13.59 -22.17
N ALA A 275 46.87 -13.78 -23.49
CA ALA A 275 45.68 -14.34 -24.12
C ALA A 275 45.35 -15.79 -23.67
N ARG A 276 46.18 -16.41 -22.82
CA ARG A 276 45.91 -17.73 -22.24
C ARG A 276 44.99 -17.62 -21.03
N LEU A 277 43.96 -18.46 -20.99
CA LEU A 277 43.09 -18.62 -19.81
C LEU A 277 43.91 -19.00 -18.56
N GLY A 278 43.63 -18.33 -17.45
CA GLY A 278 44.29 -18.57 -16.16
C GLY A 278 45.57 -17.78 -15.89
N THR A 279 45.98 -16.87 -16.79
CA THR A 279 47.05 -15.89 -16.53
C THR A 279 46.43 -14.51 -16.27
N GLY A 280 46.54 -14.00 -15.03
CA GLY A 280 45.85 -12.79 -14.60
C GLY A 280 46.08 -12.45 -13.14
N LEU A 281 45.32 -11.48 -12.59
CA LEU A 281 45.37 -11.16 -11.16
C LEU A 281 44.66 -12.24 -10.36
N GLU A 282 45.39 -12.92 -9.48
CA GLU A 282 44.77 -13.72 -8.43
C GLU A 282 44.00 -12.78 -7.51
N SER A 283 42.67 -12.90 -7.48
CA SER A 283 41.80 -11.88 -6.90
C SER A 283 41.98 -11.72 -5.37
N GLN A 284 42.58 -12.72 -4.72
CA GLN A 284 42.86 -12.76 -3.28
C GLN A 284 44.35 -12.48 -2.96
N ASP A 285 45.17 -12.02 -3.90
CA ASP A 285 46.56 -11.68 -3.63
C ASP A 285 46.65 -10.55 -2.58
N SER A 286 47.30 -10.82 -1.46
CA SER A 286 47.41 -9.88 -0.34
C SER A 286 48.13 -8.57 -0.70
N ARG A 287 48.91 -8.54 -1.79
CA ARG A 287 49.55 -7.32 -2.30
C ARG A 287 48.55 -6.35 -2.94
N LEU A 288 47.35 -6.82 -3.30
CA LEU A 288 46.27 -6.05 -3.91
C LEU A 288 45.23 -5.58 -2.89
N LEU A 289 45.29 -6.09 -1.65
CA LEU A 289 44.36 -5.75 -0.58
C LEU A 289 44.50 -4.29 -0.18
N VAL A 290 43.40 -3.55 -0.26
CA VAL A 290 43.27 -2.15 0.17
C VAL A 290 42.81 -2.07 1.61
N ARG A 291 41.77 -2.83 1.94
CA ARG A 291 41.20 -2.88 3.28
C ARG A 291 40.67 -4.27 3.57
N ASP A 292 41.07 -4.80 4.70
CA ASP A 292 40.53 -6.05 5.24
C ASP A 292 39.13 -5.79 5.81
N ILE A 293 38.13 -6.45 5.23
CA ILE A 293 36.73 -6.39 5.64
C ILE A 293 36.25 -7.84 5.70
N PRO A 294 36.11 -8.44 6.89
CA PRO A 294 35.76 -9.85 6.99
C PRO A 294 34.34 -10.13 6.48
N ARG A 295 34.08 -11.39 6.10
CA ARG A 295 32.72 -11.89 5.80
C ARG A 295 31.73 -11.54 6.91
N ASN A 296 30.45 -11.42 6.55
CA ASN A 296 29.34 -10.96 7.39
C ASN A 296 29.41 -9.49 7.85
N ASN A 297 30.35 -8.68 7.36
CA ASN A 297 30.43 -7.25 7.67
C ASN A 297 29.83 -6.37 6.56
N GLY A 298 28.79 -6.85 5.87
CA GLY A 298 27.96 -6.03 4.98
C GLY A 298 28.61 -5.53 3.69
N ILE A 299 29.89 -5.85 3.41
CA ILE A 299 30.53 -5.37 2.17
C ILE A 299 29.80 -5.88 0.93
N MET A 300 29.41 -4.97 0.05
CA MET A 300 28.60 -5.30 -1.10
C MET A 300 29.46 -5.43 -2.35
N ASN A 301 29.08 -6.36 -3.23
CA ASN A 301 29.76 -6.59 -4.49
C ASN A 301 29.24 -5.65 -5.58
N GLN A 302 30.09 -5.22 -6.52
CA GLN A 302 29.71 -4.43 -7.71
C GLN A 302 28.93 -3.14 -7.40
N GLU A 303 29.40 -2.35 -6.45
CA GLU A 303 28.74 -1.11 -6.03
C GLU A 303 29.01 0.04 -7.03
N ALA A 304 30.07 0.83 -6.83
CA ALA A 304 30.54 1.79 -7.83
C ALA A 304 32.01 2.17 -7.66
N GLN A 305 32.65 2.48 -8.78
CA GLN A 305 33.98 3.10 -8.86
C GLN A 305 33.98 4.24 -9.87
N TYR A 306 34.78 5.28 -9.60
CA TYR A 306 35.14 6.30 -10.58
C TYR A 306 36.61 6.73 -10.40
N VAL A 307 37.27 7.18 -11.47
CA VAL A 307 38.61 7.79 -11.41
C VAL A 307 38.51 9.25 -11.86
N ASP A 308 38.89 10.17 -10.99
CA ASP A 308 38.85 11.61 -11.26
C ASP A 308 39.91 12.04 -12.31
N SER A 309 39.88 13.30 -12.72
CA SER A 309 40.79 13.88 -13.72
C SER A 309 42.24 13.99 -13.25
N GLU A 310 42.50 13.93 -11.94
CA GLU A 310 43.84 13.94 -11.34
C GLU A 310 44.40 12.52 -11.14
N GLY A 311 43.59 11.48 -11.39
CA GLY A 311 43.94 10.07 -11.21
C GLY A 311 43.62 9.53 -9.82
N GLY A 312 42.85 10.26 -9.01
CA GLY A 312 42.32 9.80 -7.74
C GLY A 312 41.24 8.74 -7.95
N VAL A 313 41.30 7.65 -7.17
CA VAL A 313 40.38 6.51 -7.31
C VAL A 313 39.32 6.61 -6.23
N HIS A 314 38.06 6.72 -6.63
CA HIS A 314 36.91 6.79 -5.73
C HIS A 314 36.12 5.49 -5.82
N VAL A 315 35.88 4.88 -4.67
CA VAL A 315 35.01 3.70 -4.53
C VAL A 315 33.93 4.02 -3.53
N LEU A 316 32.69 3.74 -3.90
CA LEU A 316 31.56 3.75 -3.00
C LEU A 316 31.24 2.29 -2.69
N ASN A 317 31.19 1.94 -1.42
CA ASN A 317 30.70 0.65 -0.96
C ASN A 317 29.93 0.84 0.34
N ARG A 318 29.38 -0.23 0.90
CA ARG A 318 28.79 -0.26 2.24
C ARG A 318 29.57 -1.22 3.12
N GLU A 319 29.59 -0.99 4.42
CA GLU A 319 30.18 -1.94 5.38
C GLU A 319 29.46 -1.84 6.74
N ASN A 320 29.56 -2.91 7.52
CA ASN A 320 28.97 -3.08 8.85
C ASN A 320 30.04 -3.47 9.90
N THR A 321 31.30 -3.07 9.67
CA THR A 321 32.41 -3.41 10.58
C THR A 321 32.28 -2.77 11.97
N THR A 322 31.36 -1.83 12.15
CA THR A 322 31.10 -1.11 13.41
C THR A 322 29.83 -1.57 14.12
N GLY A 323 29.11 -2.57 13.58
CA GLY A 323 27.79 -2.98 14.06
C GLY A 323 26.63 -2.10 13.54
N LYS A 324 26.93 -1.15 12.64
CA LYS A 324 25.96 -0.35 11.90
C LYS A 324 26.29 -0.35 10.39
N GLU A 325 25.32 -0.70 9.56
CA GLU A 325 25.40 -0.57 8.10
C GLU A 325 25.65 0.89 7.71
N THR A 326 26.75 1.16 7.00
CA THR A 326 27.20 2.52 6.68
C THR A 326 27.69 2.60 5.24
N TRP A 327 27.35 3.67 4.53
CA TRP A 327 27.96 3.99 3.25
C TRP A 327 29.39 4.48 3.44
N MET A 328 30.31 3.93 2.67
CA MET A 328 31.74 4.18 2.76
C MET A 328 32.29 4.70 1.44
N HIS A 329 33.03 5.80 1.52
CA HIS A 329 33.86 6.32 0.45
C HIS A 329 35.31 5.90 0.70
N TYR A 330 35.84 5.02 -0.15
CA TYR A 330 37.26 4.67 -0.20
C TYR A 330 37.91 5.53 -1.28
N TYR A 331 38.92 6.29 -0.89
CA TYR A 331 39.60 7.22 -1.78
C TYR A 331 41.10 6.95 -1.82
N ARG A 332 41.64 6.72 -3.01
CA ARG A 332 43.08 6.65 -3.24
C ARG A 332 43.54 8.00 -3.77
N SER A 333 44.39 8.66 -2.99
CA SER A 333 44.99 9.93 -3.39
C SER A 333 45.98 9.73 -4.56
N PRO A 334 45.92 10.55 -5.62
CA PRO A 334 46.86 10.45 -6.74
C PRO A 334 48.27 10.96 -6.38
N SER A 335 48.40 11.81 -5.36
CA SER A 335 49.67 12.46 -5.01
C SER A 335 50.63 11.55 -4.24
N ASP A 336 50.12 10.74 -3.32
CA ASP A 336 50.91 9.86 -2.43
C ASP A 336 50.54 8.38 -2.55
N ASN A 337 49.51 8.05 -3.36
CA ASN A 337 48.97 6.70 -3.55
C ASN A 337 48.39 6.06 -2.28
N GLN A 338 48.12 6.84 -1.23
CA GLN A 338 47.54 6.36 0.02
C GLN A 338 46.01 6.25 -0.07
N TRP A 339 45.48 5.26 0.63
CA TRP A 339 44.04 5.05 0.77
C TRP A 339 43.50 5.72 2.02
N ASN A 340 42.39 6.42 1.86
CA ASN A 340 41.64 7.07 2.91
C ASN A 340 40.21 6.55 2.91
N PHE A 341 39.59 6.44 4.08
CA PHE A 341 38.29 5.81 4.25
C PHE A 341 37.36 6.74 5.02
N PHE A 342 36.20 7.03 4.45
CA PHE A 342 35.26 7.99 5.02
C PHE A 342 33.87 7.37 5.06
N ALA A 343 33.26 7.34 6.25
CA ALA A 343 31.84 7.07 6.37
C ALA A 343 31.06 8.28 5.86
N LEU A 344 30.04 8.06 5.03
CA LEU A 344 29.10 9.12 4.66
C LEU A 344 28.15 9.35 5.84
N PRO A 345 28.00 10.59 6.34
CA PRO A 345 27.13 10.90 7.48
C PRO A 345 25.65 10.78 7.11
N ASP A 346 24.82 10.47 8.11
CA ASP A 346 23.36 10.60 8.10
C ASP A 346 22.56 9.79 7.06
N ILE A 347 23.21 8.93 6.27
CA ILE A 347 22.55 8.05 5.29
C ILE A 347 23.02 6.62 5.50
N TYR A 348 22.06 5.70 5.68
CA TYR A 348 22.35 4.31 6.02
C TYR A 348 21.82 3.37 4.92
N PRO A 349 22.67 2.51 4.32
CA PRO A 349 22.23 1.49 3.39
C PRO A 349 21.43 0.40 4.10
N THR A 350 20.56 -0.30 3.38
CA THR A 350 20.09 -1.62 3.82
C THR A 350 21.12 -2.71 3.49
N PRO A 351 21.10 -3.85 4.22
CA PRO A 351 22.05 -4.95 3.97
C PRO A 351 22.06 -5.49 2.53
N THR A 352 20.89 -5.54 1.87
CA THR A 352 20.70 -6.16 0.55
C THR A 352 20.01 -5.24 -0.48
N GLY A 353 19.84 -3.95 -0.17
CA GLY A 353 19.12 -3.03 -1.04
C GLY A 353 19.88 -2.55 -2.28
N PRO A 354 19.27 -1.64 -3.06
CA PRO A 354 19.83 -1.15 -4.32
C PRO A 354 21.21 -0.52 -4.12
N ARG A 355 22.00 -0.46 -5.20
CA ARG A 355 23.39 0.01 -5.16
C ARG A 355 23.57 1.46 -5.55
N GLY A 356 24.50 2.12 -4.89
CA GLY A 356 24.86 3.52 -5.17
C GLY A 356 25.70 3.67 -6.43
N LYS A 357 25.72 4.89 -6.98
CA LYS A 357 26.57 5.28 -8.11
C LYS A 357 27.48 6.45 -7.74
N LEU A 358 28.60 6.56 -8.46
CA LEU A 358 29.59 7.62 -8.31
C LEU A 358 29.77 8.37 -9.62
N VAL A 359 29.85 9.69 -9.54
CA VAL A 359 30.19 10.56 -10.67
C VAL A 359 31.10 11.68 -10.18
N HIS A 360 32.17 11.97 -10.92
CA HIS A 360 33.00 13.14 -10.70
C HIS A 360 32.60 14.28 -11.65
N SER A 361 32.56 15.51 -11.15
CA SER A 361 32.42 16.71 -11.96
C SER A 361 33.68 17.56 -11.88
N GLU A 362 34.43 17.61 -12.98
CA GLU A 362 35.62 18.44 -13.11
C GLU A 362 35.30 19.94 -12.95
N LYS A 363 34.20 20.40 -13.56
CA LYS A 363 33.75 21.81 -13.47
C LYS A 363 33.50 22.26 -12.03
N LEU A 364 33.01 21.36 -11.18
CA LEU A 364 32.70 21.65 -9.78
C LEU A 364 33.81 21.19 -8.83
N ASN A 365 34.85 20.55 -9.35
CA ASN A 365 35.90 19.86 -8.59
C ASN A 365 35.32 19.06 -7.42
N ALA A 366 34.37 18.18 -7.72
CA ALA A 366 33.59 17.48 -6.70
C ALA A 366 33.16 16.08 -7.15
N VAL A 367 33.04 15.19 -6.18
CA VAL A 367 32.47 13.85 -6.38
C VAL A 367 31.05 13.81 -5.83
N PHE A 368 30.15 13.26 -6.63
CA PHE A 368 28.74 13.05 -6.31
C PHE A 368 28.50 11.58 -6.02
N PHE A 369 27.86 11.33 -4.89
CA PHE A 369 27.38 10.02 -4.46
C PHE A 369 25.88 9.99 -4.70
N ILE A 370 25.46 9.13 -5.61
CA ILE A 370 24.06 8.91 -5.96
C ILE A 370 23.61 7.68 -5.19
N LEU A 371 22.97 7.90 -4.04
CA LEU A 371 22.64 6.87 -3.07
C LEU A 371 21.14 6.53 -3.18
N PRO A 372 20.77 5.26 -3.41
CA PRO A 372 19.38 4.85 -3.36
C PRO A 372 18.86 4.99 -1.92
N SER A 373 17.63 5.46 -1.77
CA SER A 373 16.95 5.45 -0.47
C SER A 373 16.50 4.04 -0.09
N ASN A 374 16.24 3.84 1.21
CA ASN A 374 15.58 2.64 1.73
C ASN A 374 14.09 2.60 1.35
N THR A 375 13.56 3.69 0.78
CA THR A 375 12.24 3.77 0.13
C THR A 375 12.42 3.84 -1.39
N GLU A 376 11.66 3.05 -2.15
CA GLU A 376 11.81 2.92 -3.61
C GLU A 376 11.58 4.21 -4.43
N SER A 377 11.12 5.28 -3.79
CA SER A 377 10.74 6.55 -4.42
C SER A 377 11.82 7.63 -4.39
N GLU A 378 12.85 7.50 -3.55
CA GLU A 378 13.83 8.56 -3.29
C GLU A 378 15.27 8.18 -3.67
N LEU A 379 15.99 9.15 -4.24
CA LEU A 379 17.40 9.09 -4.60
C LEU A 379 18.11 10.23 -3.89
N LEU A 380 19.10 9.92 -3.05
CA LEU A 380 19.86 10.93 -2.32
C LEU A 380 21.13 11.25 -3.10
N ILE A 381 21.40 12.54 -3.30
CA ILE A 381 22.64 13.00 -3.90
C ILE A 381 23.46 13.72 -2.83
N ALA A 382 24.55 13.09 -2.41
CA ALA A 382 25.56 13.71 -1.56
C ALA A 382 26.73 14.18 -2.41
N ARG A 383 27.44 15.22 -1.96
CA ARG A 383 28.62 15.74 -2.65
C ARG A 383 29.77 15.89 -1.68
N ARG A 384 30.96 15.63 -2.19
CA ARG A 384 32.22 16.00 -1.55
C ARG A 384 33.03 16.91 -2.45
N SER A 385 33.40 18.08 -1.93
CA SER A 385 34.31 19.01 -2.61
C SER A 385 35.75 18.49 -2.51
N MET A 386 36.54 18.68 -3.57
CA MET A 386 37.95 18.26 -3.64
C MET A 386 38.91 19.47 -3.50
N THR A 387 38.53 20.48 -2.72
CA THR A 387 39.26 21.75 -2.59
C THR A 387 40.44 21.70 -1.61
N GLY A 388 41.67 21.71 -2.11
CA GLY A 388 42.90 21.86 -1.31
C GLY A 388 43.53 20.55 -0.81
N THR A 389 44.54 20.65 0.06
CA THR A 389 45.18 19.47 0.71
C THR A 389 44.32 18.82 1.80
N ILE A 390 43.22 19.45 2.18
CA ILE A 390 42.27 18.96 3.18
C ILE A 390 41.00 18.55 2.44
N ILE A 391 40.67 17.27 2.48
CA ILE A 391 39.46 16.75 1.85
C ILE A 391 38.30 16.91 2.84
N ASP A 392 37.35 17.79 2.51
CA ASP A 392 36.18 18.10 3.36
C ASP A 392 35.27 16.88 3.56
N GLN A 393 34.42 16.93 4.60
CA GLN A 393 33.39 15.91 4.79
C GLN A 393 32.30 16.00 3.70
N PRO A 394 31.65 14.88 3.35
CA PRO A 394 30.53 14.90 2.41
C PRO A 394 29.37 15.72 2.98
N ASP A 395 28.83 16.63 2.17
CA ASP A 395 27.64 17.41 2.49
C ASP A 395 26.44 16.88 1.70
N PHE A 396 25.28 16.88 2.36
CA PHE A 396 24.02 16.54 1.72
C PHE A 396 23.58 17.66 0.77
N ILE A 397 23.33 17.34 -0.50
CA ILE A 397 22.84 18.32 -1.48
C ILE A 397 21.33 18.25 -1.62
N MET A 398 20.77 17.07 -1.89
CA MET A 398 19.37 16.96 -2.31
C MET A 398 18.83 15.54 -2.20
N ALA A 399 17.55 15.42 -1.84
CA ALA A 399 16.74 14.24 -2.10
C ALA A 399 15.96 14.44 -3.40
N VAL A 400 16.20 13.58 -4.38
CA VAL A 400 15.54 13.54 -5.68
C VAL A 400 14.52 12.41 -5.64
N SER A 401 13.24 12.73 -5.57
CA SER A 401 12.19 11.71 -5.58
C SER A 401 11.74 11.42 -7.02
N ALA A 402 12.06 10.23 -7.54
CA ALA A 402 11.77 9.83 -8.94
C ALA A 402 10.30 9.48 -9.19
N ARG A 403 9.52 9.37 -8.12
CA ARG A 403 8.07 9.63 -8.11
C ARG A 403 7.83 10.46 -6.87
N LYS A 404 6.89 11.41 -6.89
CA LYS A 404 6.45 12.08 -5.64
C LYS A 404 6.27 10.99 -4.58
N PRO A 405 7.07 10.98 -3.50
CA PRO A 405 6.85 10.03 -2.45
C PRO A 405 5.53 10.46 -1.84
N ILE A 406 4.60 9.52 -1.73
CA ILE A 406 3.49 9.68 -0.81
C ILE A 406 4.09 9.55 0.59
N ASP A 407 4.85 10.56 1.00
CA ASP A 407 5.11 10.80 2.40
C ASP A 407 3.74 11.09 3.01
N ARG A 408 3.28 10.30 3.97
CA ARG A 408 1.97 10.55 4.57
C ARG A 408 1.87 11.97 5.15
N ARG A 409 3.01 12.59 5.52
CA ARG A 409 3.09 13.99 5.95
C ARG A 409 3.33 14.98 4.81
N ALA A 410 4.20 14.71 3.84
CA ALA A 410 4.29 15.58 2.66
C ALA A 410 3.13 15.43 1.66
N LEU A 411 2.29 14.41 1.73
CA LEU A 411 1.01 14.33 1.01
C LEU A 411 -0.04 15.21 1.70
N GLU A 412 0.02 15.31 3.03
CA GLU A 412 -0.70 16.31 3.82
C GLU A 412 -0.15 17.73 3.56
N ASP A 413 1.14 17.90 3.19
CA ASP A 413 1.74 19.23 2.88
C ASP A 413 1.78 19.61 1.38
N THR A 414 1.63 18.67 0.42
CA THR A 414 1.63 18.94 -1.05
C THR A 414 0.27 18.85 -1.70
N THR A 415 -0.73 18.32 -1.02
CA THR A 415 -2.09 18.82 -1.26
C THR A 415 -2.10 20.23 -0.70
N VAL A 416 -2.50 21.23 -1.47
CA VAL A 416 -3.01 22.44 -0.84
C VAL A 416 -4.33 21.99 -0.20
N VAL A 417 -4.25 21.33 0.97
CA VAL A 417 -5.43 20.86 1.71
C VAL A 417 -6.34 22.08 1.88
N SER A 418 -5.69 23.20 2.23
CA SER A 418 -6.31 24.49 2.35
C SER A 418 -5.41 25.64 1.90
N ASN A 419 -5.88 26.51 1.01
CA ASN A 419 -5.30 27.85 0.83
C ASN A 419 -5.85 28.86 1.86
N LYS A 420 -6.73 28.41 2.75
CA LYS A 420 -7.38 29.24 3.77
C LYS A 420 -6.61 29.16 5.07
N GLN A 421 -6.01 30.28 5.47
CA GLN A 421 -5.31 30.41 6.75
C GLN A 421 -6.23 30.95 7.85
N GLY A 422 -6.26 30.26 8.99
CA GLY A 422 -7.05 30.63 10.16
C GLY A 422 -8.36 29.84 10.32
N PRO A 423 -9.18 30.15 11.33
CA PRO A 423 -10.34 29.34 11.65
C PRO A 423 -11.43 29.38 10.57
N TRP A 424 -11.97 28.22 10.20
CA TRP A 424 -12.98 28.07 9.14
C TRP A 424 -14.23 28.95 9.31
N TRP A 425 -14.59 29.31 10.54
CA TRP A 425 -15.75 30.16 10.83
C TRP A 425 -15.58 31.62 10.39
N LYS A 426 -14.36 32.05 10.05
CA LYS A 426 -14.08 33.36 9.47
C LYS A 426 -14.27 33.39 7.94
N ASP A 427 -14.19 32.24 7.28
CA ASP A 427 -14.36 32.14 5.84
C ASP A 427 -15.86 32.03 5.47
N THR A 428 -16.34 32.90 4.57
CA THR A 428 -17.77 32.97 4.29
C THR A 428 -18.32 31.78 3.49
N GLY A 429 -17.51 31.18 2.61
CA GLY A 429 -17.84 29.99 1.83
C GLY A 429 -17.88 28.74 2.70
N LEU A 430 -16.81 28.49 3.47
CA LEU A 430 -16.68 27.35 4.37
C LEU A 430 -17.67 27.44 5.54
N ARG A 431 -17.93 28.64 6.09
CA ARG A 431 -18.96 28.81 7.14
C ARG A 431 -20.33 28.42 6.62
N LYS A 432 -20.70 28.89 5.42
CA LYS A 432 -21.98 28.50 4.79
C LYS A 432 -22.01 27.00 4.52
N LEU A 433 -20.94 26.44 3.95
CA LEU A 433 -20.81 25.01 3.65
C LEU A 433 -20.96 24.14 4.91
N ASN A 434 -20.14 24.36 5.94
CA ASN A 434 -20.17 23.58 7.17
C ASN A 434 -21.53 23.68 7.90
N LEU A 435 -22.16 24.86 7.91
CA LEU A 435 -23.53 25.00 8.44
C LEU A 435 -24.55 24.21 7.63
N MET A 436 -24.37 24.07 6.32
CA MET A 436 -25.23 23.23 5.48
C MET A 436 -24.91 21.74 5.66
N LEU A 437 -23.65 21.34 5.82
CA LEU A 437 -23.27 19.94 6.07
C LEU A 437 -23.88 19.40 7.37
N PHE A 438 -24.18 20.27 8.34
CA PHE A 438 -24.91 19.91 9.55
C PHE A 438 -26.25 19.21 9.26
N PHE A 439 -26.97 19.58 8.19
CA PHE A 439 -28.21 18.91 7.81
C PHE A 439 -27.98 17.44 7.44
N LEU A 440 -26.84 17.12 6.80
CA LEU A 440 -26.49 15.75 6.41
C LEU A 440 -26.06 14.89 7.60
N MET A 441 -25.57 15.50 8.68
CA MET A 441 -25.19 14.77 9.91
C MET A 441 -26.39 14.09 10.56
N PHE A 442 -27.62 14.54 10.32
CA PHE A 442 -28.82 13.89 10.85
C PHE A 442 -29.14 12.55 10.21
N SER A 443 -28.40 12.14 9.18
CA SER A 443 -28.65 10.88 8.46
C SER A 443 -28.48 9.66 9.37
N GLU A 444 -27.33 9.60 10.03
CA GLU A 444 -27.00 8.55 11.01
C GLU A 444 -27.81 8.72 12.30
N PHE A 445 -28.10 9.96 12.71
CA PHE A 445 -29.02 10.26 13.81
C PHE A 445 -30.39 9.62 13.60
N THR A 446 -30.95 9.70 12.38
CA THR A 446 -32.26 9.08 12.05
C THR A 446 -32.19 7.59 12.26
N GLN A 447 -31.12 6.94 11.78
CA GLN A 447 -30.95 5.51 11.95
C GLN A 447 -30.83 5.11 13.43
N GLY A 448 -30.09 5.88 14.23
CA GLY A 448 -29.96 5.65 15.68
C GLY A 448 -31.26 5.83 16.45
N TYR A 449 -32.06 6.82 16.07
CA TYR A 449 -33.38 7.04 16.64
C TYR A 449 -34.33 5.89 16.27
N ASP A 450 -34.46 5.58 14.99
CA ASP A 450 -35.40 4.57 14.46
C ASP A 450 -35.09 3.14 14.94
N ALA A 451 -33.80 2.81 15.05
CA ALA A 451 -33.36 1.52 15.54
C ALA A 451 -33.70 1.35 17.03
N SER A 452 -33.43 2.36 17.86
CA SER A 452 -33.65 2.27 19.31
C SER A 452 -35.12 2.46 19.73
N LEU A 453 -35.93 3.15 18.93
CA LEU A 453 -37.29 3.53 19.30
C LEU A 453 -38.17 2.33 19.68
N ILE A 454 -38.08 1.20 18.96
CA ILE A 454 -38.90 0.02 19.26
C ILE A 454 -38.62 -0.54 20.66
N ASN A 455 -37.35 -0.53 21.09
CA ASN A 455 -36.96 -0.95 22.44
C ASN A 455 -37.48 0.01 23.52
N ASN A 456 -37.53 1.30 23.20
CA ASN A 456 -37.99 2.30 24.16
C ASN A 456 -39.52 2.26 24.30
N VAL A 457 -40.28 2.16 23.20
CA VAL A 457 -41.76 2.16 23.28
C VAL A 457 -42.33 0.87 23.83
N GLN A 458 -41.67 -0.29 23.64
CA GLN A 458 -42.12 -1.55 24.26
C GLN A 458 -42.04 -1.53 25.79
N GLU A 459 -41.24 -0.64 26.39
CA GLU A 459 -41.16 -0.46 27.84
C GLU A 459 -42.45 0.14 28.41
N LEU A 460 -43.17 0.90 27.59
CA LEU A 460 -44.35 1.64 28.00
C LEU A 460 -45.57 0.72 28.14
N SER A 461 -46.20 0.78 29.32
CA SER A 461 -47.43 0.04 29.62
C SER A 461 -48.57 0.37 28.63
N VAL A 462 -48.76 1.65 28.34
CA VAL A 462 -49.79 2.13 27.39
C VAL A 462 -49.57 1.60 25.96
N TRP A 463 -48.32 1.48 25.50
CA TRP A 463 -48.05 0.91 24.17
C TRP A 463 -48.40 -0.57 24.13
N GLN A 464 -48.10 -1.32 25.20
CA GLN A 464 -48.50 -2.72 25.27
C GLN A 464 -50.02 -2.86 25.24
N GLU A 465 -50.76 -2.05 25.99
CA GLU A 465 -52.24 -2.06 25.99
C GLU A 465 -52.82 -1.73 24.60
N ASP A 466 -52.35 -0.65 23.96
CA ASP A 466 -52.83 -0.20 22.64
C ASP A 466 -52.64 -1.25 21.53
N PHE A 467 -51.64 -2.12 21.66
CA PHE A 467 -51.34 -3.20 20.72
C PHE A 467 -51.72 -4.61 21.22
N ASN A 468 -52.53 -4.71 22.28
CA ASN A 468 -52.99 -5.98 22.89
C ASN A 468 -51.87 -6.91 23.38
N HIS A 469 -50.89 -6.35 24.09
CA HIS A 469 -49.71 -7.01 24.65
C HIS A 469 -48.99 -7.90 23.62
N PRO A 470 -48.38 -7.30 22.59
CA PRO A 470 -47.72 -8.05 21.53
C PRO A 470 -46.59 -8.90 22.11
N HIS A 471 -46.65 -10.21 21.86
CA HIS A 471 -45.67 -11.20 22.30
C HIS A 471 -45.36 -12.18 21.16
N GLY A 472 -44.33 -13.02 21.35
CA GLY A 472 -43.92 -14.03 20.38
C GLY A 472 -43.76 -13.50 18.95
N SER A 473 -44.48 -14.11 18.00
CA SER A 473 -44.35 -13.81 16.57
C SER A 473 -44.83 -12.42 16.18
N LEU A 474 -45.82 -11.86 16.89
CA LEU A 474 -46.35 -10.52 16.59
C LEU A 474 -45.32 -9.44 16.94
N LEU A 475 -44.73 -9.52 18.13
CA LEU A 475 -43.66 -8.62 18.56
C LEU A 475 -42.42 -8.78 17.67
N GLY A 476 -42.06 -10.02 17.32
CA GLY A 476 -40.99 -10.31 16.37
C GLY A 476 -41.22 -9.67 15.00
N ALA A 477 -42.45 -9.76 14.47
CA ALA A 477 -42.79 -9.14 13.18
C ALA A 477 -42.73 -7.61 13.24
N MET A 478 -43.21 -6.99 14.33
CA MET A 478 -43.15 -5.54 14.54
C MET A 478 -41.71 -5.01 14.61
N SER A 479 -40.79 -5.77 15.22
CA SER A 479 -39.38 -5.41 15.32
C SER A 479 -38.59 -5.67 14.03
N ALA A 480 -38.78 -6.84 13.41
CA ALA A 480 -38.02 -7.28 12.24
C ALA A 480 -38.34 -6.51 10.95
N MET A 481 -39.55 -5.96 10.84
CA MET A 481 -39.98 -5.31 9.59
C MET A 481 -39.15 -4.07 9.24
N TYR A 482 -38.56 -3.40 10.22
CA TYR A 482 -37.58 -2.33 9.98
C TYR A 482 -36.34 -2.83 9.23
N TRP A 483 -35.78 -3.95 9.67
CA TRP A 483 -34.61 -4.56 9.02
C TRP A 483 -34.93 -5.14 7.64
N ILE A 484 -36.13 -5.70 7.46
CA ILE A 484 -36.62 -6.12 6.13
C ILE A 484 -36.74 -4.90 5.22
N GLY A 485 -37.25 -3.78 5.74
CA GLY A 485 -37.28 -2.50 5.04
C GLY A 485 -35.88 -2.04 4.61
N ASN A 486 -34.88 -2.18 5.49
CA ASN A 486 -33.49 -1.87 5.14
C ASN A 486 -33.00 -2.71 3.94
N ILE A 487 -33.26 -4.01 3.92
CA ILE A 487 -32.83 -4.90 2.80
C ILE A 487 -33.47 -4.44 1.48
N VAL A 488 -34.76 -4.13 1.51
CA VAL A 488 -35.49 -3.65 0.34
C VAL A 488 -34.94 -2.29 -0.10
N GLY A 489 -34.70 -1.38 0.84
CA GLY A 489 -34.16 -0.05 0.58
C GLY A 489 -32.80 -0.07 -0.11
N VAL A 490 -31.88 -0.96 0.30
CA VAL A 490 -30.52 -1.08 -0.27
C VAL A 490 -30.53 -1.29 -1.79
N VAL A 491 -31.47 -2.08 -2.30
CA VAL A 491 -31.58 -2.36 -3.75
C VAL A 491 -31.85 -1.10 -4.55
N PHE A 492 -32.59 -0.14 -3.98
CA PHE A 492 -32.94 1.11 -4.64
C PHE A 492 -31.86 2.19 -4.53
N ILE A 493 -30.95 2.11 -3.56
CA ILE A 493 -29.91 3.13 -3.32
C ILE A 493 -29.03 3.31 -4.56
N SER A 494 -28.43 2.23 -5.09
CA SER A 494 -27.53 2.32 -6.24
C SER A 494 -28.25 2.86 -7.49
N PHE A 495 -29.48 2.42 -7.72
CA PHE A 495 -30.27 2.88 -8.87
C PHE A 495 -30.58 4.38 -8.80
N ILE A 496 -31.04 4.86 -7.64
CA ILE A 496 -31.46 6.26 -7.45
C ILE A 496 -30.24 7.18 -7.32
N SER A 497 -29.26 6.83 -6.49
CA SER A 497 -28.05 7.64 -6.25
C SER A 497 -27.23 7.84 -7.52
N ASP A 498 -27.05 6.78 -8.31
CA ASP A 498 -26.25 6.89 -9.53
C ASP A 498 -27.02 7.62 -10.64
N ARG A 499 -28.34 7.39 -10.79
CA ARG A 499 -29.14 7.98 -11.88
C ARG A 499 -29.66 9.39 -11.62
N LEU A 500 -30.14 9.65 -10.42
CA LEU A 500 -30.83 10.90 -10.08
C LEU A 500 -29.95 11.84 -9.25
N GLY A 501 -28.88 11.34 -8.62
CA GLY A 501 -27.98 12.13 -7.79
C GLY A 501 -28.21 11.93 -6.29
N ARG A 502 -27.32 12.49 -5.47
CA ARG A 502 -27.31 12.29 -4.01
C ARG A 502 -28.47 13.06 -3.38
N ARG A 503 -28.76 14.26 -3.88
CA ARG A 503 -29.84 15.12 -3.41
C ARG A 503 -31.21 14.45 -3.47
N TYR A 504 -31.55 13.91 -4.63
CA TYR A 504 -32.84 13.25 -4.84
C TYR A 504 -32.92 11.94 -4.07
N CYS A 505 -31.82 11.21 -3.95
CA CYS A 505 -31.77 9.98 -3.16
C CYS A 505 -32.07 10.25 -1.67
N LEU A 506 -31.44 11.27 -1.07
CA LEU A 506 -31.74 11.69 0.30
C LEU A 506 -33.20 12.15 0.44
N PHE A 507 -33.69 12.94 -0.51
CA PHE A 507 -35.07 13.44 -0.51
C PHE A 507 -36.10 12.30 -0.50
N PHE A 508 -35.93 11.29 -1.37
CA PHE A 508 -36.82 10.13 -1.39
C PHE A 508 -36.74 9.33 -0.09
N GLY A 509 -35.54 9.13 0.46
CA GLY A 509 -35.35 8.45 1.74
C GLY A 509 -36.05 9.19 2.89
N ALA A 510 -35.87 10.51 2.98
CA ALA A 510 -36.49 11.33 4.02
C ALA A 510 -38.02 11.35 3.92
N ILE A 511 -38.60 11.38 2.72
CA ILE A 511 -40.06 11.28 2.52
C ILE A 511 -40.59 9.94 2.99
N LEU A 512 -39.89 8.84 2.68
CA LEU A 512 -40.28 7.51 3.15
C LEU A 512 -40.25 7.43 4.67
N CYS A 513 -39.23 8.02 5.32
CA CYS A 513 -39.18 8.12 6.77
C CYS A 513 -40.37 8.93 7.33
N LEU A 514 -40.70 10.09 6.75
CA LEU A 514 -41.83 10.89 7.21
C LEU A 514 -43.18 10.19 7.05
N ALA A 515 -43.38 9.51 5.91
CA ALA A 515 -44.58 8.71 5.68
C ALA A 515 -44.67 7.56 6.68
N GLY A 516 -43.56 6.87 6.93
CA GLY A 516 -43.45 5.83 7.95
C GLY A 516 -43.74 6.34 9.35
N THR A 517 -43.16 7.48 9.76
CA THR A 517 -43.40 8.09 11.07
C THR A 517 -44.85 8.52 11.26
N GLY A 518 -45.48 9.12 10.24
CA GLY A 518 -46.89 9.49 10.28
C GLY A 518 -47.80 8.27 10.44
N MET A 519 -47.48 7.20 9.70
CA MET A 519 -48.20 5.93 9.79
C MET A 519 -48.01 5.24 11.15
N ALA A 520 -46.80 5.27 11.72
CA ALA A 520 -46.50 4.71 13.04
C ALA A 520 -47.22 5.49 14.15
N THR A 521 -47.19 6.82 14.10
CA THR A 521 -47.86 7.69 15.08
C THR A 521 -49.37 7.49 15.06
N GLY A 522 -49.95 7.36 13.85
CA GLY A 522 -51.37 7.14 13.65
C GLY A 522 -51.80 5.67 13.78
N ALA A 523 -50.89 4.76 14.13
CA ALA A 523 -51.19 3.34 14.17
C ALA A 523 -52.26 3.03 15.23
N SER A 524 -53.36 2.42 14.77
CA SER A 524 -54.44 1.87 15.60
C SER A 524 -54.50 0.35 15.57
N SER A 525 -53.61 -0.29 14.80
CA SER A 525 -53.47 -1.73 14.70
C SER A 525 -52.02 -2.12 14.49
N ALA A 526 -51.66 -3.33 14.95
CA ALA A 526 -50.30 -3.85 14.79
C ALA A 526 -49.90 -3.97 13.31
N GLY A 527 -50.84 -4.29 12.41
CA GLY A 527 -50.57 -4.37 10.97
C GLY A 527 -50.15 -3.03 10.35
N LEU A 528 -50.82 -1.93 10.74
CA LEU A 528 -50.45 -0.59 10.28
C LEU A 528 -49.08 -0.17 10.86
N PHE A 529 -48.80 -0.55 12.10
CA PHE A 529 -47.48 -0.31 12.72
C PHE A 529 -46.36 -1.11 12.03
N ILE A 530 -46.60 -2.37 11.65
CA ILE A 530 -45.65 -3.19 10.87
C ILE A 530 -45.37 -2.55 9.52
N ALA A 531 -46.41 -2.13 8.79
CA ALA A 531 -46.25 -1.44 7.51
C ALA A 531 -45.44 -0.12 7.65
N ALA A 532 -45.70 0.63 8.73
CA ALA A 532 -44.94 1.82 9.05
C ALA A 532 -43.44 1.52 9.27
N ARG A 533 -43.12 0.45 10.01
CA ARG A 533 -41.73 0.01 10.24
C ARG A 533 -41.03 -0.40 8.95
N LEU A 534 -41.73 -1.04 8.01
CA LEU A 534 -41.19 -1.35 6.68
C LEU A 534 -40.74 -0.08 5.95
N LEU A 535 -41.63 0.92 5.88
CA LEU A 535 -41.35 2.19 5.21
C LEU A 535 -40.22 2.97 5.88
N LEU A 536 -40.20 2.99 7.21
CA LEU A 536 -39.11 3.58 8.00
C LEU A 536 -37.77 2.90 7.71
N GLY A 537 -37.73 1.58 7.62
CA GLY A 537 -36.51 0.85 7.24
C GLY A 537 -36.04 1.20 5.83
N MET A 538 -36.96 1.18 4.86
CA MET A 538 -36.63 1.54 3.48
C MET A 538 -36.06 2.95 3.35
N GLY A 539 -36.66 3.94 4.03
CA GLY A 539 -36.16 5.32 4.04
C GLY A 539 -34.87 5.47 4.84
N GLY A 540 -34.82 4.87 6.03
CA GLY A 540 -33.73 5.01 6.98
C GLY A 540 -32.40 4.51 6.44
N VAL A 541 -32.37 3.35 5.76
CA VAL A 541 -31.15 2.84 5.13
C VAL A 541 -30.68 3.72 3.96
N VAL A 542 -31.62 4.29 3.18
CA VAL A 542 -31.29 5.16 2.04
C VAL A 542 -30.63 6.42 2.54
N VAL A 543 -31.21 7.04 3.57
CA VAL A 543 -30.68 8.23 4.22
C VAL A 543 -29.32 7.96 4.85
N ALA A 544 -29.20 6.90 5.66
CA ALA A 544 -27.95 6.54 6.34
C ALA A 544 -26.81 6.25 5.35
N ALA A 545 -27.09 5.60 4.23
CA ALA A 545 -26.05 5.31 3.23
C ALA A 545 -25.62 6.57 2.45
N ILE A 546 -26.57 7.42 2.04
CA ILE A 546 -26.27 8.55 1.13
C ILE A 546 -25.75 9.78 1.87
N GLY A 547 -26.14 9.98 3.13
CA GLY A 547 -25.75 11.15 3.93
C GLY A 547 -24.24 11.32 4.06
N PRO A 548 -23.51 10.33 4.59
CA PRO A 548 -22.05 10.37 4.71
C PRO A 548 -21.34 10.49 3.35
N VAL A 549 -21.87 9.84 2.30
CA VAL A 549 -21.32 9.93 0.94
C VAL A 549 -21.44 11.35 0.39
N TRP A 550 -22.63 11.95 0.47
CA TRP A 550 -22.86 13.30 -0.01
C TRP A 550 -22.08 14.33 0.80
N MET A 551 -21.95 14.11 2.11
CA MET A 551 -21.13 14.93 2.98
C MET A 551 -19.65 14.85 2.60
N GLY A 552 -19.13 13.65 2.33
CA GLY A 552 -17.75 13.48 1.89
C GLY A 552 -17.48 14.13 0.54
N GLU A 553 -18.41 14.05 -0.39
CA GLU A 553 -18.29 14.64 -1.74
C GLU A 553 -18.45 16.18 -1.75
N LEU A 554 -19.09 16.78 -0.73
CA LEU A 554 -19.26 18.23 -0.59
C LEU A 554 -18.27 18.88 0.38
N ALA A 555 -17.72 18.14 1.34
CA ALA A 555 -16.83 18.69 2.35
C ALA A 555 -15.50 19.11 1.72
N TYR A 556 -15.00 20.24 2.21
CA TYR A 556 -13.66 20.72 1.93
C TYR A 556 -12.60 19.67 2.32
N PRO A 557 -11.48 19.53 1.58
CA PRO A 557 -10.48 18.47 1.79
C PRO A 557 -10.09 18.25 3.25
N ASP A 558 -9.68 19.30 3.97
CA ASP A 558 -9.28 19.24 5.40
C ASP A 558 -10.38 18.72 6.31
N HIS A 559 -11.63 19.07 6.00
CA HIS A 559 -12.76 18.80 6.85
C HIS A 559 -13.42 17.45 6.53
N ARG A 560 -13.12 16.84 5.37
CA ARG A 560 -13.82 15.67 4.84
C ARG A 560 -13.81 14.49 5.81
N ALA A 561 -12.64 14.12 6.33
CA ALA A 561 -12.48 13.00 7.25
C ALA A 561 -13.25 13.25 8.57
N THR A 562 -13.08 14.45 9.13
CA THR A 562 -13.74 14.87 10.38
C THR A 562 -15.25 14.93 10.22
N ALA A 563 -15.76 15.54 9.15
CA ALA A 563 -17.20 15.64 8.88
C ALA A 563 -17.84 14.25 8.75
N THR A 564 -17.24 13.36 7.98
CA THR A 564 -17.74 11.99 7.79
C THR A 564 -17.73 11.20 9.10
N SER A 565 -16.67 11.32 9.91
CA SER A 565 -16.60 10.66 11.23
C SER A 565 -17.62 11.21 12.23
N MET A 566 -17.82 12.54 12.23
CA MET A 566 -18.82 13.17 13.09
C MET A 566 -20.24 12.73 12.71
N SER A 567 -20.53 12.54 11.41
CA SER A 567 -21.80 11.99 10.95
C SER A 567 -22.09 10.63 11.59
N ASN A 568 -21.16 9.66 11.51
CA ASN A 568 -21.34 8.33 12.11
C ASN A 568 -21.57 8.38 13.63
N THR A 569 -20.94 9.33 14.31
CA THR A 569 -21.07 9.51 15.77
C THR A 569 -22.48 9.96 16.18
N THR A 570 -23.23 10.60 15.27
CA THR A 570 -24.60 11.06 15.57
C THR A 570 -25.62 9.93 15.72
N TYR A 571 -25.30 8.71 15.28
CA TYR A 571 -26.12 7.52 15.53
C TYR A 571 -26.43 7.39 17.03
N SER A 572 -25.38 7.40 17.86
CA SER A 572 -25.53 7.26 19.31
C SER A 572 -26.30 8.44 19.91
N ALA A 573 -26.13 9.66 19.38
CA ALA A 573 -26.91 10.82 19.79
C ALA A 573 -28.41 10.64 19.50
N GLY A 574 -28.75 10.07 18.34
CA GLY A 574 -30.12 9.68 17.98
C GLY A 574 -30.73 8.70 18.98
N SER A 575 -29.99 7.65 19.32
CA SER A 575 -30.45 6.64 20.28
C SER A 575 -30.61 7.20 21.70
N ILE A 576 -29.69 8.06 22.16
CA ILE A 576 -29.76 8.73 23.46
C ILE A 576 -31.00 9.63 23.52
N ILE A 577 -31.23 10.45 22.50
CA ILE A 577 -32.38 11.37 22.47
C ILE A 577 -33.70 10.59 22.42
N ALA A 578 -33.79 9.49 21.67
CA ALA A 578 -34.96 8.62 21.65
C ALA A 578 -35.27 8.04 23.05
N ALA A 579 -34.25 7.56 23.76
CA ALA A 579 -34.41 7.01 25.10
C ALA A 579 -34.87 8.09 26.11
N TRP A 580 -34.26 9.28 26.09
CA TRP A 580 -34.62 10.37 27.00
C TRP A 580 -36.00 10.97 26.73
N ILE A 581 -36.43 11.08 25.47
CA ILE A 581 -37.79 11.52 25.15
C ILE A 581 -38.82 10.50 25.66
N THR A 582 -38.51 9.20 25.55
CA THR A 582 -39.35 8.14 26.11
C THR A 582 -39.39 8.21 27.64
N PHE A 583 -38.24 8.40 28.29
CA PHE A 583 -38.15 8.66 29.73
C PHE A 583 -38.88 9.96 30.16
N GLY A 584 -39.01 10.95 29.28
CA GLY A 584 -39.82 12.14 29.55
C GLY A 584 -41.32 11.89 29.48
N SER A 585 -41.75 10.93 28.65
CA SER A 585 -43.16 10.69 28.30
C SER A 585 -43.78 9.47 28.96
N PHE A 586 -43.00 8.58 29.59
CA PHE A 586 -43.52 7.34 30.20
C PHE A 586 -44.61 7.56 31.26
N ARG A 587 -44.58 8.70 31.97
CA ARG A 587 -45.58 9.02 33.02
C ARG A 587 -46.95 9.41 32.47
N LEU A 588 -47.10 9.56 31.16
CA LEU A 588 -48.37 9.92 30.54
C LEU A 588 -49.28 8.69 30.48
N ALA A 589 -50.49 8.80 31.04
CA ALA A 589 -51.48 7.73 31.02
C ALA A 589 -52.30 7.65 29.71
N SER A 590 -51.80 8.20 28.60
CA SER A 590 -52.51 8.23 27.32
C SER A 590 -51.61 7.73 26.20
N ALA A 591 -52.18 7.35 25.05
CA ALA A 591 -51.42 6.90 23.87
C ALA A 591 -50.30 7.87 23.44
N TRP A 592 -50.35 9.14 23.88
CA TRP A 592 -49.27 10.10 23.72
C TRP A 592 -47.96 9.71 24.40
N ALA A 593 -47.95 8.79 25.38
CA ALA A 593 -46.74 8.25 25.99
C ALA A 593 -45.77 7.68 24.93
N TRP A 594 -46.28 6.90 23.98
CA TRP A 594 -45.46 6.31 22.91
C TRP A 594 -45.55 7.07 21.59
N ARG A 595 -46.66 7.80 21.34
CA ARG A 595 -46.80 8.64 20.14
C ARG A 595 -45.90 9.87 20.18
N ILE A 596 -45.59 10.46 21.34
CA ILE A 596 -44.66 11.59 21.43
C ILE A 596 -43.26 11.17 20.91
N PRO A 597 -42.60 10.14 21.48
CA PRO A 597 -41.34 9.62 20.92
C PRO A 597 -41.45 9.30 19.42
N THR A 598 -42.56 8.70 18.99
CA THR A 598 -42.76 8.38 17.57
C THR A 598 -42.86 9.63 16.69
N VAL A 599 -43.55 10.70 17.11
CA VAL A 599 -43.62 11.96 16.34
C VAL A 599 -42.24 12.62 16.23
N PHE A 600 -41.46 12.60 17.31
CA PHE A 600 -40.12 13.20 17.30
C PHE A 600 -39.15 12.49 16.34
N GLN A 601 -39.46 11.25 15.95
CA GLN A 601 -38.78 10.54 14.87
C GLN A 601 -38.83 11.28 13.52
N ALA A 602 -39.84 12.12 13.28
CA ALA A 602 -39.97 12.91 12.04
C ALA A 602 -38.95 14.07 11.98
N LEU A 603 -38.55 14.61 13.14
CA LEU A 603 -37.70 15.78 13.24
C LEU A 603 -36.38 15.65 12.44
N PRO A 604 -35.58 14.59 12.60
CA PRO A 604 -34.32 14.47 11.86
C PRO A 604 -34.54 14.34 10.34
N SER A 605 -35.60 13.68 9.89
CA SER A 605 -35.94 13.61 8.45
C SER A 605 -36.45 14.94 7.90
N ILE A 606 -37.17 15.76 8.68
CA ILE A 606 -37.56 17.13 8.28
C ILE A 606 -36.30 17.99 8.09
N ILE A 607 -35.35 17.91 9.04
CA ILE A 607 -34.08 18.64 8.97
C ILE A 607 -33.30 18.24 7.71
N GLN A 608 -33.23 16.95 7.39
CA GLN A 608 -32.61 16.48 6.16
C GLN A 608 -33.33 16.95 4.90
N LEU A 609 -34.67 16.98 4.91
CA LEU A 609 -35.46 17.42 3.76
C LEU A 609 -35.23 18.91 3.47
N ILE A 610 -35.12 19.73 4.52
CA ILE A 610 -34.67 21.13 4.42
C ILE A 610 -33.25 21.17 3.80
N GLY A 611 -32.34 20.32 4.29
CA GLY A 611 -31.02 20.15 3.71
C GLY A 611 -31.07 19.80 2.22
N ALA A 612 -31.93 18.87 1.80
CA ALA A 612 -32.08 18.46 0.41
C ALA A 612 -32.53 19.61 -0.51
N PHE A 613 -33.17 20.66 0.01
CA PHE A 613 -33.51 21.85 -0.78
C PHE A 613 -32.38 22.89 -0.83
N ILE A 614 -31.61 23.02 0.25
CA ILE A 614 -30.60 24.06 0.43
C ILE A 614 -29.23 23.63 -0.14
N LEU A 615 -28.88 22.35 -0.02
CA LEU A 615 -27.56 21.84 -0.41
C LEU A 615 -27.41 21.68 -1.93
N PRO A 616 -26.22 22.00 -2.47
CA PRO A 616 -25.89 21.72 -3.85
C PRO A 616 -25.72 20.21 -4.10
N GLU A 617 -25.98 19.77 -5.32
CA GLU A 617 -25.73 18.37 -5.71
C GLU A 617 -24.22 18.05 -5.66
N SER A 618 -23.89 16.77 -5.52
CA SER A 618 -22.50 16.29 -5.49
C SER A 618 -21.70 16.69 -6.75
N PRO A 619 -20.56 17.39 -6.61
CA PRO A 619 -19.63 17.67 -7.71
C PRO A 619 -19.15 16.39 -8.39
N ARG A 620 -18.84 15.35 -7.61
CA ARG A 620 -18.40 14.04 -8.10
C ARG A 620 -19.48 13.39 -8.98
N TRP A 621 -20.73 13.43 -8.56
CA TRP A 621 -21.83 12.91 -9.37
C TRP A 621 -22.04 13.71 -10.67
N LEU A 622 -21.96 15.04 -10.60
CA LEU A 622 -22.09 15.91 -11.77
C LEU A 622 -21.01 15.62 -12.82
N ILE A 623 -19.75 15.43 -12.40
CA ILE A 623 -18.66 15.03 -13.30
C ILE A 623 -18.95 13.65 -13.92
N SER A 624 -19.41 12.68 -13.14
CA SER A 624 -19.78 11.34 -13.66
C SER A 624 -20.92 11.34 -14.69
N ARG A 625 -21.69 12.43 -14.73
CA ARG A 625 -22.79 12.69 -15.68
C ARG A 625 -22.40 13.63 -16.82
N GLY A 626 -21.11 13.97 -16.95
CA GLY A 626 -20.60 14.89 -17.97
C GLY A 626 -20.98 16.36 -17.73
N ARG A 627 -21.47 16.72 -16.54
CA ARG A 627 -21.86 18.09 -16.15
C ARG A 627 -20.71 18.80 -15.42
N GLU A 628 -19.55 18.77 -16.04
CA GLU A 628 -18.27 19.28 -15.55
C GLU A 628 -18.33 20.75 -15.09
N GLN A 629 -18.91 21.65 -15.91
CA GLN A 629 -19.01 23.07 -15.59
C GLN A 629 -19.86 23.36 -14.34
N ALA A 630 -20.92 22.57 -14.11
CA ALA A 630 -21.77 22.72 -12.94
C ALA A 630 -21.05 22.27 -11.66
N ALA A 631 -20.22 21.21 -11.75
CA ALA A 631 -19.37 20.76 -10.65
C ALA A 631 -18.34 21.83 -10.27
N LEU A 632 -17.65 22.40 -11.26
CA LEU A 632 -16.66 23.46 -11.05
C LEU A 632 -17.30 24.72 -10.42
N ALA A 633 -18.51 25.10 -10.85
CA ALA A 633 -19.23 26.23 -10.27
C ALA A 633 -19.60 26.04 -8.79
N ILE A 634 -19.91 24.81 -8.37
CA ILE A 634 -20.20 24.48 -6.97
C ILE A 634 -18.91 24.56 -6.14
N LEU A 635 -17.82 23.96 -6.61
CA LEU A 635 -16.52 24.02 -5.95
C LEU A 635 -16.03 25.47 -5.84
N ALA A 636 -16.10 26.25 -6.92
CA ALA A 636 -15.75 27.68 -6.92
C ALA A 636 -16.55 28.47 -5.89
N LYS A 637 -17.87 28.28 -5.81
CA LYS A 637 -18.75 29.02 -4.90
C LYS A 637 -18.47 28.74 -3.42
N TYR A 638 -18.25 27.47 -3.04
CA TYR A 638 -18.16 27.07 -1.64
C TYR A 638 -16.72 26.92 -1.15
N HIS A 639 -15.82 26.42 -1.99
CA HIS A 639 -14.41 26.22 -1.65
C HIS A 639 -13.59 27.47 -2.02
N GLY A 640 -13.82 28.08 -3.20
CA GLY A 640 -13.11 29.28 -3.68
C GLY A 640 -13.75 30.65 -3.39
N ASN A 641 -14.81 30.73 -2.57
CA ASN A 641 -15.58 31.98 -2.32
C ASN A 641 -16.12 32.69 -3.61
N GLY A 642 -16.30 31.94 -4.70
CA GLY A 642 -16.70 32.45 -6.01
C GLY A 642 -15.57 32.50 -7.03
N ASP A 643 -14.32 32.24 -6.64
CA ASP A 643 -13.19 32.14 -7.56
C ASP A 643 -13.07 30.72 -8.12
N ALA A 644 -13.23 30.59 -9.44
CA ALA A 644 -13.07 29.32 -10.14
C ALA A 644 -11.61 29.00 -10.47
N GLN A 645 -10.70 29.98 -10.42
CA GLN A 645 -9.26 29.81 -10.66
C GLN A 645 -8.48 29.58 -9.37
N ASP A 646 -9.19 29.47 -8.24
CA ASP A 646 -8.61 29.07 -6.97
C ASP A 646 -7.87 27.73 -7.12
N ILE A 647 -6.62 27.70 -6.64
CA ILE A 647 -5.71 26.55 -6.77
C ILE A 647 -6.33 25.28 -6.21
N VAL A 648 -7.06 25.36 -5.09
CA VAL A 648 -7.68 24.20 -4.44
C VAL A 648 -8.86 23.70 -5.26
N VAL A 649 -9.67 24.63 -5.79
CA VAL A 649 -10.83 24.30 -6.63
C VAL A 649 -10.43 23.59 -7.92
N GLN A 650 -9.40 24.10 -8.60
CA GLN A 650 -8.91 23.49 -9.84
C GLN A 650 -8.26 22.13 -9.58
N GLN A 651 -7.48 22.00 -8.51
CA GLN A 651 -6.87 20.73 -8.13
C GLN A 651 -7.92 19.67 -7.78
N GLU A 652 -8.88 19.99 -6.89
CA GLU A 652 -9.97 19.08 -6.54
C GLU A 652 -10.78 18.65 -7.76
N TYR A 653 -11.05 19.58 -8.68
CA TYR A 653 -11.78 19.30 -9.89
C TYR A 653 -11.07 18.26 -10.78
N GLN A 654 -9.75 18.43 -11.00
CA GLN A 654 -8.97 17.50 -11.81
C GLN A 654 -8.82 16.13 -11.13
N GLU A 655 -8.53 16.10 -9.83
CA GLU A 655 -8.43 14.84 -9.07
C GLU A 655 -9.75 14.04 -9.12
N MET A 656 -10.90 14.71 -8.96
CA MET A 656 -12.20 14.06 -9.09
C MET A 656 -12.44 13.53 -10.51
N LYS A 657 -12.05 14.29 -11.54
CA LYS A 657 -12.20 13.89 -12.94
C LYS A 657 -11.38 12.66 -13.28
N GLU A 658 -10.08 12.68 -12.98
CA GLU A 658 -9.18 11.54 -13.20
C GLU A 658 -9.67 10.27 -12.49
N THR A 659 -10.07 10.40 -11.22
CA THR A 659 -10.61 9.27 -10.44
C THR A 659 -11.87 8.68 -11.08
N ILE A 660 -12.79 9.54 -11.53
CA ILE A 660 -14.04 9.10 -12.17
C ILE A 660 -13.76 8.45 -13.54
N GLU A 661 -12.81 8.96 -14.30
CA GLU A 661 -12.40 8.38 -15.58
C GLU A 661 -11.81 6.97 -15.40
N LEU A 662 -10.95 6.79 -14.38
CA LEU A 662 -10.45 5.47 -13.98
C LEU A 662 -11.57 4.54 -13.51
N GLU A 663 -12.54 5.04 -12.74
CA GLU A 663 -13.72 4.26 -12.32
C GLU A 663 -14.59 3.84 -13.51
N ILE A 664 -14.78 4.72 -14.49
CA ILE A 664 -15.52 4.44 -15.71
C ILE A 664 -14.76 3.41 -16.57
N ALA A 665 -13.43 3.49 -16.65
CA ALA A 665 -12.62 2.47 -17.30
C ALA A 665 -12.72 1.10 -16.60
N ALA A 666 -12.83 1.11 -15.26
CA ALA A 666 -12.97 -0.08 -14.42
C ALA A 666 -14.41 -0.65 -14.32
N LYS A 667 -15.44 0.02 -14.86
CA LYS A 667 -16.87 -0.34 -14.76
C LYS A 667 -17.29 -1.71 -15.34
N LYS A 668 -16.35 -2.55 -15.78
CA LYS A 668 -16.61 -3.92 -16.26
C LYS A 668 -16.58 -5.01 -15.18
N THR A 669 -16.58 -4.68 -13.89
CA THR A 669 -16.58 -5.72 -12.85
C THR A 669 -17.98 -6.31 -12.62
N SER A 670 -18.13 -7.64 -12.61
CA SER A 670 -19.42 -8.33 -12.33
C SER A 670 -19.63 -8.61 -10.84
N TRP A 671 -20.86 -8.85 -10.36
CA TRP A 671 -21.09 -9.41 -9.00
C TRP A 671 -20.45 -10.80 -8.85
N LYS A 672 -20.26 -11.51 -9.97
CA LYS A 672 -19.56 -12.80 -10.00
C LYS A 672 -18.10 -12.71 -9.54
N GLU A 673 -17.46 -11.54 -9.64
CA GLU A 673 -16.07 -11.39 -9.22
C GLU A 673 -15.84 -11.54 -7.71
N LEU A 674 -16.87 -11.27 -6.89
CA LEU A 674 -16.81 -11.52 -5.45
C LEU A 674 -16.59 -13.00 -5.11
N ILE A 675 -16.93 -13.91 -6.03
CA ILE A 675 -16.83 -15.36 -5.83
C ILE A 675 -15.90 -16.07 -6.83
N ASN A 676 -15.41 -15.38 -7.86
CA ASN A 676 -14.61 -15.97 -8.93
C ASN A 676 -13.22 -16.43 -8.46
N THR A 677 -12.49 -15.63 -7.68
CA THR A 677 -11.14 -15.98 -7.21
C THR A 677 -11.15 -16.61 -5.81
N ARG A 678 -10.11 -17.37 -5.47
CA ARG A 678 -9.99 -18.01 -4.14
C ARG A 678 -9.95 -16.98 -3.02
N GLY A 679 -9.15 -15.91 -3.14
CA GLY A 679 -9.10 -14.87 -2.12
C GLY A 679 -10.36 -14.01 -2.09
N ASN A 680 -11.02 -13.73 -3.22
CA ASN A 680 -12.33 -13.06 -3.18
C ASN A 680 -13.41 -13.91 -2.50
N ARG A 681 -13.41 -15.24 -2.68
CA ARG A 681 -14.29 -16.13 -1.90
C ARG A 681 -14.01 -16.05 -0.40
N TRP A 682 -12.73 -16.02 -0.01
CA TRP A 682 -12.36 -15.90 1.40
C TRP A 682 -12.76 -14.53 1.98
N ARG A 683 -12.51 -13.44 1.26
CA ARG A 683 -13.00 -12.09 1.63
C ARG A 683 -14.51 -12.06 1.76
N SER A 684 -15.24 -12.61 0.78
CA SER A 684 -16.70 -12.68 0.81
C SER A 684 -17.20 -13.49 2.01
N PHE A 685 -16.55 -14.62 2.34
CA PHE A 685 -16.84 -15.39 3.54
C PHE A 685 -16.65 -14.55 4.81
N ILE A 686 -15.54 -13.81 4.92
CA ILE A 686 -15.29 -12.95 6.08
C ILE A 686 -16.31 -11.81 6.15
N LEU A 687 -16.69 -11.18 5.03
CA LEU A 687 -17.71 -10.13 5.00
C LEU A 687 -19.08 -10.64 5.47
N ILE A 688 -19.46 -11.85 5.05
CA ILE A 688 -20.67 -12.53 5.52
C ILE A 688 -20.56 -12.77 7.04
N TRP A 689 -19.43 -13.28 7.51
CA TRP A 689 -19.23 -13.57 8.93
C TRP A 689 -19.20 -12.31 9.80
N CYS A 690 -18.56 -11.22 9.33
CA CYS A 690 -18.61 -9.91 9.98
C CYS A 690 -20.06 -9.42 10.13
N GLY A 691 -20.89 -9.57 9.09
CA GLY A 691 -22.31 -9.22 9.14
C GLY A 691 -23.09 -10.06 10.16
N ILE A 692 -22.79 -11.36 10.24
CA ILE A 692 -23.38 -12.28 11.23
C ILE A 692 -22.97 -11.87 12.65
N CYS A 693 -21.66 -11.80 12.94
CA CYS A 693 -21.16 -11.47 14.27
C CYS A 693 -21.64 -10.09 14.74
N LYS A 694 -21.76 -9.11 13.84
CA LYS A 694 -22.29 -7.79 14.18
C LYS A 694 -23.67 -7.86 14.83
N GLN A 695 -24.55 -8.75 14.36
CA GLN A 695 -25.90 -8.87 14.89
C GLN A 695 -26.06 -10.01 15.90
N TRP A 696 -25.31 -11.10 15.77
CA TRP A 696 -25.51 -12.35 16.51
C TRP A 696 -24.56 -12.54 17.72
N SER A 697 -23.65 -11.60 17.96
CA SER A 697 -22.82 -11.56 19.19
C SER A 697 -23.57 -11.14 20.47
N GLY A 698 -24.90 -11.18 20.46
CA GLY A 698 -25.76 -10.78 21.59
C GLY A 698 -26.24 -9.33 21.53
N ASN A 699 -25.76 -8.53 20.57
CA ASN A 699 -26.15 -7.11 20.42
C ASN A 699 -27.66 -7.02 20.16
N GLY A 700 -28.19 -7.84 19.25
CA GLY A 700 -29.61 -7.84 18.97
C GLY A 700 -30.48 -8.17 20.20
N LEU A 701 -29.98 -8.97 21.15
CA LEU A 701 -30.70 -9.25 22.38
C LEU A 701 -30.68 -8.04 23.33
N ILE A 702 -29.49 -7.51 23.61
CA ILE A 702 -29.30 -6.43 24.59
C ILE A 702 -29.82 -5.09 24.06
N SER A 703 -29.73 -4.80 22.76
CA SER A 703 -30.17 -3.52 22.20
C SER A 703 -31.67 -3.44 21.95
N TYR A 704 -32.32 -4.55 21.59
CA TYR A 704 -33.76 -4.57 21.25
C TYR A 704 -34.65 -5.14 22.34
N TYR A 705 -34.10 -5.91 23.27
CA TYR A 705 -34.87 -6.62 24.31
C TYR A 705 -34.33 -6.39 25.71
N LEU A 706 -33.60 -5.28 25.93
CA LEU A 706 -33.06 -4.90 27.24
C LEU A 706 -34.14 -4.95 28.32
N SER A 707 -35.29 -4.34 28.06
CA SER A 707 -36.42 -4.32 28.98
C SER A 707 -36.86 -5.71 29.41
N SER A 708 -36.95 -6.65 28.46
CA SER A 708 -37.35 -8.03 28.75
C SER A 708 -36.30 -8.76 29.59
N MET A 709 -35.01 -8.48 29.35
CA MET A 709 -33.92 -9.01 30.17
C MET A 709 -33.95 -8.45 31.59
N LEU A 710 -34.18 -7.14 31.75
CA LEU A 710 -34.29 -6.48 33.05
C LEU A 710 -35.48 -7.00 33.86
N LYS A 711 -36.64 -7.19 33.21
CA LYS A 711 -37.83 -7.82 33.84
C LYS A 711 -37.52 -9.24 34.30
N SER A 712 -36.82 -10.03 33.48
CA SER A 712 -36.39 -11.38 33.85
C SER A 712 -35.42 -11.41 35.04
N ALA A 713 -34.65 -10.32 35.23
CA ALA A 713 -33.77 -10.11 36.37
C ALA A 713 -34.47 -9.45 37.58
N GLY A 714 -35.80 -9.25 37.54
CA GLY A 714 -36.58 -8.70 38.65
C GLY A 714 -36.75 -7.18 38.67
N ILE A 715 -36.22 -6.48 37.66
CA ILE A 715 -36.41 -5.04 37.52
C ILE A 715 -37.65 -4.81 36.65
N THR A 716 -38.79 -4.62 37.31
CA THR A 716 -40.10 -4.47 36.67
C THR A 716 -40.61 -3.04 36.68
N ALA A 717 -40.01 -2.16 37.47
CA ALA A 717 -40.41 -0.76 37.55
C ALA A 717 -40.04 -0.02 36.26
N GLU A 718 -41.04 0.59 35.63
CA GLU A 718 -40.89 1.31 34.35
C GLU A 718 -39.86 2.45 34.45
N VAL A 719 -39.78 3.11 35.61
CA VAL A 719 -38.77 4.14 35.92
C VAL A 719 -37.36 3.59 35.85
N ASP A 720 -37.13 2.41 36.44
CA ASP A 720 -35.81 1.80 36.52
C ASP A 720 -35.38 1.25 35.16
N THR A 721 -36.29 0.61 34.42
CA THR A 721 -35.98 0.08 33.08
C THR A 721 -35.65 1.19 32.09
N THR A 722 -36.48 2.24 32.03
CA THR A 722 -36.27 3.37 31.10
C THR A 722 -35.01 4.16 31.46
N LEU A 723 -34.70 4.33 32.75
CA LEU A 723 -33.48 5.00 33.20
C LEU A 723 -32.21 4.19 32.89
N ILE A 724 -32.24 2.87 33.11
CA ILE A 724 -31.13 1.96 32.77
C ILE A 724 -30.90 1.96 31.25
N THR A 725 -31.97 1.91 30.44
CA THR A 725 -31.88 2.00 28.98
C THR A 725 -31.21 3.33 28.56
N ALA A 726 -31.65 4.47 29.11
CA ALA A 726 -31.08 5.77 28.76
C ALA A 726 -29.60 5.93 29.17
N THR A 727 -29.25 5.51 30.39
CA THR A 727 -27.89 5.68 30.92
C THR A 727 -26.90 4.64 30.37
N SER A 728 -27.37 3.44 30.00
CA SER A 728 -26.53 2.45 29.31
C SER A 728 -26.09 2.93 27.92
N GLN A 729 -26.96 3.64 27.20
CA GLN A 729 -26.60 4.28 25.92
C GLN A 729 -25.57 5.41 26.10
N MET A 730 -25.66 6.18 27.18
CA MET A 730 -24.63 7.18 27.52
C MET A 730 -23.28 6.54 27.82
N PHE A 731 -23.28 5.44 28.58
CA PHE A 731 -22.06 4.67 28.85
C PHE A 731 -21.46 4.08 27.57
N SER A 732 -22.30 3.49 26.71
CA SER A 732 -21.92 2.98 25.39
C SER A 732 -21.23 4.06 24.56
N PHE A 733 -21.81 5.25 24.51
CA PHE A 733 -21.23 6.40 23.81
C PHE A 733 -19.87 6.83 24.37
N ALA A 734 -19.74 6.91 25.70
CA ALA A 734 -18.47 7.25 26.35
C ALA A 734 -17.38 6.20 26.05
N CYS A 735 -17.71 4.91 26.07
CA CYS A 735 -16.80 3.83 25.70
C CYS A 735 -16.40 3.89 24.22
N ALA A 736 -17.35 4.16 23.31
CA ALA A 736 -17.04 4.30 21.88
C ALA A 736 -16.03 5.42 21.62
N LEU A 737 -16.17 6.57 22.29
CA LEU A 737 -15.19 7.66 22.21
C LEU A 737 -13.83 7.28 22.80
N ALA A 738 -13.81 6.61 23.96
CA ALA A 738 -12.57 6.19 24.60
C ALA A 738 -11.78 5.16 23.76
N PHE A 739 -12.48 4.27 23.07
CA PHE A 739 -11.87 3.18 22.31
C PHE A 739 -11.60 3.51 20.83
N ALA A 740 -12.04 4.66 20.32
CA ALA A 740 -11.85 5.07 18.93
C ALA A 740 -10.37 5.04 18.47
N PHE A 741 -9.42 5.27 19.37
CA PHE A 741 -7.98 5.33 19.04
C PHE A 741 -7.25 3.98 19.17
N LEU A 742 -7.88 2.96 19.76
CA LEU A 742 -7.26 1.65 19.99
C LEU A 742 -6.92 0.87 18.72
N PRO A 743 -7.75 0.87 17.65
CA PRO A 743 -7.45 0.11 16.43
C PRO A 743 -6.08 0.46 15.82
N GLY A 744 -5.69 1.73 15.85
CA GLY A 744 -4.38 2.19 15.38
C GLY A 744 -3.21 1.67 16.21
N ARG A 745 -3.39 1.46 17.52
CA ARG A 745 -2.32 1.07 18.45
C ARG A 745 -2.20 -0.44 18.66
N VAL A 746 -3.30 -1.17 18.74
CA VAL A 746 -3.29 -2.60 19.10
C VAL A 746 -3.28 -3.48 17.86
N GLY A 747 -4.28 -3.34 16.98
CA GLY A 747 -4.53 -4.26 15.87
C GLY A 747 -6.01 -4.53 15.73
N ARG A 748 -6.48 -4.95 14.56
CA ARG A 748 -7.92 -5.20 14.35
C ARG A 748 -8.31 -6.56 14.91
N ARG A 749 -7.51 -7.60 14.66
CA ARG A 749 -7.82 -8.99 15.06
C ARG A 749 -7.77 -9.20 16.58
N PRO A 750 -6.75 -8.73 17.34
CA PRO A 750 -6.75 -8.80 18.80
C PRO A 750 -7.93 -8.08 19.43
N LEU A 751 -8.33 -6.90 18.92
CA LEU A 751 -9.48 -6.18 19.47
C LEU A 751 -10.80 -6.93 19.24
N LEU A 752 -10.98 -7.53 18.06
CA LEU A 752 -12.15 -8.38 17.78
C LEU A 752 -12.16 -9.61 18.71
N LEU A 753 -11.04 -10.30 18.86
CA LEU A 753 -10.93 -11.49 19.73
C LEU A 753 -11.10 -11.15 21.22
N TRP A 754 -10.47 -10.08 21.72
CA TRP A 754 -10.64 -9.63 23.10
C TRP A 754 -12.07 -9.21 23.37
N SER A 755 -12.68 -8.46 22.45
CA SER A 755 -14.09 -8.09 22.54
C SER A 755 -14.98 -9.33 22.60
N MET A 756 -14.80 -10.31 21.73
CA MET A 756 -15.61 -11.56 21.74
C MET A 756 -15.40 -12.41 22.99
N GLY A 757 -14.16 -12.57 23.45
CA GLY A 757 -13.86 -13.32 24.67
C GLY A 757 -14.46 -12.66 25.92
N LEU A 758 -14.41 -11.33 25.99
CA LEU A 758 -15.04 -10.57 27.07
C LEU A 758 -16.56 -10.55 26.95
N ILE A 759 -17.11 -10.44 25.74
CA ILE A 759 -18.55 -10.56 25.47
C ILE A 759 -19.03 -11.92 25.96
N TRP A 760 -18.36 -13.02 25.60
CA TRP A 760 -18.70 -14.37 26.05
C TRP A 760 -18.74 -14.46 27.58
N LEU A 761 -17.69 -13.99 28.25
CA LEU A 761 -17.59 -14.00 29.71
C LEU A 761 -18.74 -13.21 30.35
N VAL A 762 -18.97 -11.99 29.87
CA VAL A 762 -20.01 -11.10 30.39
C VAL A 762 -21.40 -11.68 30.13
N PHE A 763 -21.66 -12.27 28.96
CA PHE A 763 -22.94 -12.89 28.64
C PHE A 763 -23.20 -14.15 29.46
N ALA A 764 -22.16 -14.95 29.74
CA ALA A 764 -22.24 -16.08 30.66
C ALA A 764 -22.57 -15.62 32.09
N LEU A 765 -21.96 -14.54 32.56
CA LEU A 765 -22.25 -13.94 33.87
C LEU A 765 -23.68 -13.38 33.94
N ILE A 766 -24.16 -12.70 32.89
CA ILE A 766 -25.56 -12.26 32.77
C ILE A 766 -26.50 -13.47 32.90
N THR A 767 -26.18 -14.57 32.21
CA THR A 767 -26.99 -15.80 32.23
C THR A 767 -27.03 -16.44 33.63
N ILE A 768 -25.87 -16.57 34.29
CA ILE A 768 -25.76 -17.12 35.63
C ILE A 768 -26.50 -16.24 36.64
N CYS A 769 -26.25 -14.93 36.64
CA CYS A 769 -26.88 -14.01 37.59
C CYS A 769 -28.41 -13.95 37.39
N THR A 770 -28.90 -13.95 36.14
CA THR A 770 -30.34 -14.00 35.86
C THR A 770 -30.95 -15.33 36.35
N GLY A 771 -30.29 -16.46 36.08
CA GLY A 771 -30.75 -17.77 36.55
C GLY A 771 -30.80 -17.88 38.07
N VAL A 772 -29.73 -17.43 38.75
CA VAL A 772 -29.68 -17.39 40.22
C VAL A 772 -30.77 -16.47 40.78
N PHE A 773 -31.03 -15.32 40.17
CA PHE A 773 -32.13 -14.46 40.58
C PHE A 773 -33.49 -15.19 40.46
N VAL A 774 -33.73 -15.89 39.35
CA VAL A 774 -34.99 -16.62 39.14
C VAL A 774 -35.17 -17.77 40.13
N GLU A 775 -34.11 -18.48 40.51
CA GLU A 775 -34.20 -19.59 41.46
C GLU A 775 -34.23 -19.14 42.93
N THR A 776 -33.50 -18.07 43.28
CA THR A 776 -33.26 -17.67 44.68
C THR A 776 -33.94 -16.37 45.10
N GLY A 777 -34.37 -15.54 44.15
CA GLY A 777 -34.88 -14.18 44.40
C GLY A 777 -33.82 -13.19 44.89
N SER A 778 -32.52 -13.51 44.79
CA SER A 778 -31.43 -12.69 45.33
C SER A 778 -31.28 -11.33 44.62
N GLN A 779 -31.54 -10.24 45.35
CA GLN A 779 -31.40 -8.87 44.83
C GLN A 779 -29.97 -8.54 44.38
N SER A 780 -28.94 -9.12 45.01
CA SER A 780 -27.55 -8.96 44.59
C SER A 780 -27.29 -9.54 43.19
N ALA A 781 -27.95 -10.65 42.84
CA ALA A 781 -27.85 -11.24 41.50
C ALA A 781 -28.57 -10.39 40.44
N SER A 782 -29.67 -9.74 40.80
CA SER A 782 -30.36 -8.75 39.94
C SER A 782 -29.43 -7.57 39.61
N TYR A 783 -28.85 -6.92 40.62
CA TYR A 783 -27.93 -5.79 40.42
C TYR A 783 -26.66 -6.17 39.66
N ALA A 784 -26.13 -7.37 39.90
CA ALA A 784 -24.99 -7.89 39.13
C ALA A 784 -25.35 -8.06 37.64
N THR A 785 -26.56 -8.55 37.33
CA THR A 785 -27.04 -8.66 35.94
C THR A 785 -27.05 -7.31 35.24
N VAL A 786 -27.55 -6.26 35.90
CA VAL A 786 -27.53 -4.89 35.37
C VAL A 786 -26.10 -4.41 35.13
N ALA A 787 -25.20 -4.57 36.11
CA ALA A 787 -23.81 -4.14 35.97
C ALA A 787 -23.12 -4.81 34.77
N PHE A 788 -23.35 -6.11 34.56
CA PHE A 788 -22.80 -6.83 33.41
C PHE A 788 -23.40 -6.38 32.07
N ILE A 789 -24.66 -5.93 32.03
CA ILE A 789 -25.24 -5.32 30.82
C ILE A 789 -24.52 -4.00 30.45
N TYR A 790 -24.13 -3.18 31.43
CA TYR A 790 -23.31 -1.98 31.13
C TYR A 790 -21.95 -2.40 30.58
N ILE A 791 -21.28 -3.33 31.25
CA ILE A 791 -19.97 -3.82 30.82
C ILE A 791 -20.05 -4.39 29.40
N TYR A 792 -21.12 -5.13 29.07
CA TYR A 792 -21.38 -5.65 27.73
C TYR A 792 -21.32 -4.54 26.67
N ASN A 793 -22.01 -3.41 26.90
CA ASN A 793 -21.98 -2.28 25.97
C ASN A 793 -20.55 -1.73 25.78
N GLY A 794 -19.76 -1.66 26.87
CA GLY A 794 -18.36 -1.28 26.81
C GLY A 794 -17.50 -2.25 25.99
N VAL A 795 -17.58 -3.55 26.28
CA VAL A 795 -16.76 -4.57 25.60
C VAL A 795 -17.19 -4.80 24.16
N HIS A 796 -18.46 -4.58 23.81
CA HIS A 796 -18.92 -4.55 22.43
C HIS A 796 -18.28 -3.40 21.65
N ASN A 797 -18.24 -2.19 22.23
CA ASN A 797 -17.60 -1.04 21.60
C ASN A 797 -16.09 -1.18 21.41
N LEU A 798 -15.42 -2.01 22.23
CA LEU A 798 -13.97 -2.27 22.13
C LEU A 798 -13.55 -2.84 20.77
N GLY A 799 -14.37 -3.71 20.17
CA GLY A 799 -14.06 -4.41 18.92
C GLY A 799 -15.03 -4.12 17.78
N TRP A 800 -16.33 -4.22 18.02
CA TRP A 800 -17.34 -4.32 16.95
C TRP A 800 -17.81 -2.99 16.38
N THR A 801 -17.67 -1.89 17.11
CA THR A 801 -18.09 -0.56 16.65
C THR A 801 -17.06 0.06 15.69
N GLY A 802 -15.79 0.13 16.12
CA GLY A 802 -14.72 0.78 15.34
C GLY A 802 -13.85 -0.20 14.53
N ALA A 803 -13.29 -1.22 15.18
CA ALA A 803 -12.29 -2.08 14.56
C ALA A 803 -12.88 -2.94 13.42
N MET A 804 -14.13 -3.41 13.56
CA MET A 804 -14.80 -4.21 12.53
C MET A 804 -15.01 -3.43 11.22
N MET A 805 -15.46 -2.18 11.29
CA MET A 805 -15.70 -1.38 10.08
C MET A 805 -14.39 -1.05 9.34
N LEU A 806 -13.34 -0.74 10.08
CA LEU A 806 -12.00 -0.58 9.51
C LEU A 806 -11.54 -1.86 8.82
N TYR A 807 -11.71 -3.01 9.49
CA TYR A 807 -11.36 -4.31 8.95
C TYR A 807 -12.07 -4.63 7.62
N VAL A 808 -13.38 -4.40 7.56
CA VAL A 808 -14.21 -4.63 6.35
C VAL A 808 -13.69 -3.82 5.15
N VAL A 809 -13.29 -2.57 5.37
CA VAL A 809 -12.76 -1.70 4.32
C VAL A 809 -11.33 -2.11 3.92
N GLU A 810 -10.52 -2.51 4.89
CA GLU A 810 -9.11 -2.88 4.71
C GLU A 810 -8.91 -4.16 3.90
N ILE A 811 -9.78 -5.16 4.06
CA ILE A 811 -9.69 -6.43 3.31
C ILE A 811 -10.15 -6.32 1.84
N LEU A 812 -10.81 -5.22 1.47
CA LEU A 812 -11.48 -5.06 0.18
C LEU A 812 -10.62 -4.27 -0.83
N PRO A 813 -10.15 -4.91 -1.92
CA PRO A 813 -9.44 -4.21 -2.99
C PRO A 813 -10.37 -3.27 -3.76
N TYR A 814 -9.78 -2.22 -4.35
CA TYR A 814 -10.50 -1.09 -4.94
C TYR A 814 -11.59 -1.50 -5.94
N SER A 815 -11.31 -2.48 -6.80
CA SER A 815 -12.21 -2.96 -7.86
C SER A 815 -13.51 -3.61 -7.35
N ILE A 816 -13.49 -4.25 -6.17
CA ILE A 816 -14.65 -4.95 -5.59
C ILE A 816 -15.20 -4.29 -4.32
N ARG A 817 -14.53 -3.26 -3.80
CA ARG A 817 -14.83 -2.64 -2.49
C ARG A 817 -16.28 -2.20 -2.34
N ALA A 818 -16.83 -1.49 -3.32
CA ALA A 818 -18.21 -1.03 -3.25
C ALA A 818 -19.22 -2.20 -3.12
N LYS A 819 -19.00 -3.28 -3.88
CA LYS A 819 -19.87 -4.48 -3.83
C LYS A 819 -19.67 -5.28 -2.55
N GLY A 820 -18.44 -5.38 -2.06
CA GLY A 820 -18.13 -6.05 -0.80
C GLY A 820 -18.78 -5.37 0.41
N ILE A 821 -18.75 -4.03 0.46
CA ILE A 821 -19.46 -3.25 1.50
C ILE A 821 -20.97 -3.46 1.37
N ALA A 822 -21.51 -3.47 0.15
CA ALA A 822 -22.93 -3.75 -0.08
C ALA A 822 -23.34 -5.16 0.39
N LEU A 823 -22.51 -6.18 0.14
CA LEU A 823 -22.73 -7.54 0.63
C LEU A 823 -22.75 -7.59 2.17
N PHE A 824 -21.79 -6.94 2.82
CA PHE A 824 -21.73 -6.85 4.28
C PHE A 824 -23.01 -6.24 4.87
N TRP A 825 -23.51 -5.14 4.29
CA TRP A 825 -24.75 -4.51 4.75
C TRP A 825 -26.00 -5.35 4.47
N LEU A 826 -26.05 -6.06 3.34
CA LEU A 826 -27.14 -6.99 3.03
C LEU A 826 -27.21 -8.11 4.07
N VAL A 827 -26.06 -8.70 4.42
CA VAL A 827 -25.98 -9.77 5.43
C VAL A 827 -26.31 -9.23 6.83
N THR A 828 -25.83 -8.04 7.17
CA THR A 828 -26.18 -7.36 8.44
C THR A 828 -27.70 -7.13 8.53
N GLY A 829 -28.32 -6.71 7.43
CA GLY A 829 -29.77 -6.52 7.36
C GLY A 829 -30.54 -7.84 7.53
N ALA A 830 -30.13 -8.89 6.83
CA ALA A 830 -30.75 -10.21 6.91
C ALA A 830 -30.61 -10.86 8.29
N THR A 831 -29.42 -10.81 8.88
CA THR A 831 -29.15 -11.34 10.23
C THR A 831 -29.83 -10.52 11.31
N GLY A 832 -29.94 -9.20 11.12
CA GLY A 832 -30.73 -8.31 11.98
C GLY A 832 -32.22 -8.62 11.95
N ALA A 833 -32.79 -8.81 10.75
CA ALA A 833 -34.20 -9.20 10.60
C ALA A 833 -34.49 -10.56 11.25
N PHE A 834 -33.60 -11.53 11.05
CA PHE A 834 -33.72 -12.84 11.71
C PHE A 834 -33.68 -12.72 13.23
N ASN A 835 -32.67 -12.01 13.76
CA ASN A 835 -32.46 -11.88 15.20
C ASN A 835 -33.65 -11.18 15.89
N THR A 836 -34.14 -10.08 15.31
CA THR A 836 -35.30 -9.33 15.83
C THR A 836 -36.65 -10.06 15.67
N TYR A 837 -36.73 -11.10 14.84
CA TYR A 837 -37.91 -11.96 14.77
C TYR A 837 -37.84 -13.13 15.76
N VAL A 838 -36.68 -13.79 15.83
CA VAL A 838 -36.51 -15.04 16.59
C VAL A 838 -36.32 -14.81 18.08
N ASN A 839 -35.69 -13.71 18.49
CA ASN A 839 -35.42 -13.46 19.90
C ASN A 839 -36.66 -13.37 20.79
N PRO A 840 -37.73 -12.66 20.43
CA PRO A 840 -38.97 -12.68 21.19
C PRO A 840 -39.55 -14.09 21.36
N LEU A 841 -39.52 -14.90 20.29
CA LEU A 841 -39.99 -16.29 20.33
C LEU A 841 -39.14 -17.15 21.27
N GLY A 842 -37.81 -16.97 21.24
CA GLY A 842 -36.87 -17.68 22.10
C GLY A 842 -37.03 -17.31 23.58
N ILE A 843 -37.17 -16.02 23.89
CA ILE A 843 -37.40 -15.53 25.27
C ILE A 843 -38.75 -16.03 25.78
N ASP A 844 -39.81 -15.99 24.97
CA ASP A 844 -41.14 -16.45 25.39
C ASP A 844 -41.17 -17.96 25.67
N ALA A 845 -40.49 -18.76 24.85
CA ALA A 845 -40.45 -20.22 25.00
C ALA A 845 -39.49 -20.73 26.09
N PHE A 846 -38.32 -20.10 26.24
CA PHE A 846 -37.23 -20.61 27.09
C PHE A 846 -36.81 -19.65 28.22
N ALA A 847 -37.41 -18.46 28.31
CA ALA A 847 -37.07 -17.42 29.27
C ALA A 847 -35.55 -17.13 29.31
N TRP A 848 -34.97 -16.96 30.49
CA TRP A 848 -33.53 -16.72 30.68
C TRP A 848 -32.64 -17.85 30.13
N LYS A 849 -33.17 -19.08 29.99
CA LYS A 849 -32.40 -20.21 29.44
C LYS A 849 -32.08 -20.02 27.95
N TYR A 850 -32.81 -19.15 27.24
CA TYR A 850 -32.47 -18.78 25.87
C TYR A 850 -31.08 -18.16 25.76
N TYR A 851 -30.58 -17.52 26.82
CA TYR A 851 -29.25 -16.88 26.80
C TYR A 851 -28.12 -17.90 26.63
N PHE A 852 -28.32 -19.19 26.98
CA PHE A 852 -27.35 -20.25 26.70
C PHE A 852 -27.07 -20.44 25.21
N PHE A 853 -28.04 -20.16 24.34
CA PHE A 853 -27.82 -20.17 22.89
C PHE A 853 -26.72 -19.17 22.51
N TYR A 854 -26.80 -17.93 23.02
CA TYR A 854 -25.78 -16.91 22.77
C TYR A 854 -24.43 -17.28 23.39
N VAL A 855 -24.41 -17.82 24.61
CA VAL A 855 -23.17 -18.29 25.25
C VAL A 855 -22.47 -19.35 24.39
N GLY A 856 -23.21 -20.30 23.82
CA GLY A 856 -22.65 -21.30 22.90
C GLY A 856 -22.27 -20.70 21.53
N TRP A 857 -23.11 -19.83 20.98
CA TRP A 857 -22.90 -19.23 19.66
C TRP A 857 -21.70 -18.30 19.63
N ILE A 858 -21.48 -17.49 20.68
CA ILE A 858 -20.30 -16.60 20.77
C ILE A 858 -19.00 -17.42 20.76
N ILE A 859 -18.98 -18.65 21.28
CA ILE A 859 -17.81 -19.55 21.15
C ILE A 859 -17.58 -19.91 19.68
N VAL A 860 -18.63 -20.26 18.94
CA VAL A 860 -18.53 -20.55 17.51
C VAL A 860 -18.02 -19.34 16.75
N GLU A 861 -18.55 -18.15 17.04
CA GLU A 861 -18.06 -16.90 16.47
C GLU A 861 -16.58 -16.71 16.78
N PHE A 862 -16.17 -16.88 18.04
CA PHE A 862 -14.78 -16.73 18.48
C PHE A 862 -13.84 -17.69 17.74
N VAL A 863 -14.24 -18.96 17.61
CA VAL A 863 -13.48 -19.99 16.89
C VAL A 863 -13.30 -19.59 15.42
N VAL A 864 -14.39 -19.15 14.76
CA VAL A 864 -14.29 -18.74 13.35
C VAL A 864 -13.43 -17.50 13.18
N VAL A 865 -13.56 -16.49 14.05
CA VAL A 865 -12.70 -15.30 14.00
C VAL A 865 -11.24 -15.66 14.31
N TYR A 866 -10.99 -16.58 15.24
CA TYR A 866 -9.65 -17.03 15.58
C TYR A 866 -8.96 -17.72 14.39
N PHE A 867 -9.64 -18.62 13.68
CA PHE A 867 -9.04 -19.38 12.58
C PHE A 867 -9.05 -18.66 11.21
N PHE A 868 -10.11 -17.90 10.89
CA PHE A 868 -10.29 -17.38 9.53
C PHE A 868 -9.97 -15.90 9.35
N PHE A 869 -9.93 -15.10 10.41
CA PHE A 869 -9.61 -13.67 10.30
C PHE A 869 -8.09 -13.48 10.40
N ILE A 870 -7.54 -12.72 9.48
CA ILE A 870 -6.13 -12.29 9.46
C ILE A 870 -5.96 -10.92 10.14
N GLU A 871 -4.76 -10.56 10.59
CA GLU A 871 -4.49 -9.20 11.08
C GLU A 871 -4.23 -8.24 9.91
N THR A 872 -4.80 -7.04 9.97
CA THR A 872 -4.71 -6.00 8.92
C THR A 872 -3.94 -4.75 9.34
N LYS A 873 -3.53 -4.63 10.61
CA LYS A 873 -2.71 -3.52 11.09
C LYS A 873 -1.27 -3.63 10.60
N GLY A 874 -0.79 -2.60 9.91
CA GLY A 874 0.61 -2.45 9.48
C GLY A 874 0.76 -2.56 7.97
N PRO A 875 0.32 -3.66 7.33
CA PRO A 875 0.37 -3.81 5.88
C PRO A 875 -0.49 -2.76 5.16
N SER A 876 -0.08 -2.37 3.96
CA SER A 876 -0.89 -1.55 3.05
C SER A 876 -2.09 -2.35 2.52
N LEU A 877 -3.11 -1.67 1.97
CA LEU A 877 -4.32 -2.32 1.44
C LEU A 877 -3.99 -3.33 0.32
N GLU A 878 -2.91 -3.06 -0.40
CA GLU A 878 -2.32 -3.87 -1.46
C GLU A 878 -1.62 -5.12 -0.89
N GLN A 879 -0.91 -4.97 0.23
CA GLN A 879 -0.30 -6.09 0.96
C GLN A 879 -1.34 -7.00 1.63
N ILE A 880 -2.45 -6.43 2.11
CA ILE A 880 -3.58 -7.22 2.59
C ILE A 880 -4.17 -8.05 1.46
N ALA A 881 -4.13 -7.57 0.22
CA ALA A 881 -4.62 -8.34 -0.92
C ALA A 881 -3.79 -9.61 -1.20
N LEU A 882 -2.48 -9.55 -0.98
CA LEU A 882 -1.56 -10.69 -1.07
C LEU A 882 -1.87 -11.77 -0.03
N LEU A 883 -2.28 -11.39 1.19
CA LEU A 883 -2.65 -12.35 2.24
C LEU A 883 -3.88 -13.20 1.88
N PHE A 884 -4.77 -12.69 1.03
CA PHE A 884 -6.00 -13.38 0.64
C PHE A 884 -5.89 -14.14 -0.68
N ASP A 885 -5.28 -13.54 -1.71
CA ASP A 885 -5.19 -14.12 -3.05
C ASP A 885 -3.86 -14.87 -3.30
N GLY A 886 -2.89 -14.80 -2.38
CA GLY A 886 -1.58 -15.43 -2.55
C GLY A 886 -0.86 -14.90 -3.79
N LYS A 887 -0.23 -15.80 -4.56
CA LYS A 887 0.49 -15.47 -5.81
C LYS A 887 -0.43 -15.00 -6.96
N ASP A 888 -1.74 -15.24 -6.85
CA ASP A 888 -2.74 -14.84 -7.86
C ASP A 888 -3.36 -13.45 -7.59
N ALA A 889 -2.84 -12.70 -6.61
CA ALA A 889 -3.32 -11.39 -6.26
C ALA A 889 -3.04 -10.38 -7.39
N VAL A 890 -4.10 -9.76 -7.95
CA VAL A 890 -3.94 -8.63 -8.86
C VAL A 890 -3.67 -7.38 -8.02
N VAL A 891 -2.41 -7.18 -7.66
CA VAL A 891 -1.94 -6.05 -6.85
C VAL A 891 -1.41 -4.95 -7.78
N SER A 892 -1.86 -3.70 -7.63
CA SER A 892 -1.07 -2.59 -8.16
C SER A 892 0.15 -2.44 -7.27
N HIS A 893 1.32 -2.83 -7.80
CA HIS A 893 2.64 -2.83 -7.15
C HIS A 893 2.75 -3.81 -5.96
N ALA A 894 3.36 -4.97 -6.23
CA ALA A 894 3.76 -5.95 -5.23
C ALA A 894 4.86 -5.36 -4.32
N ASN A 895 4.66 -5.43 -3.01
CA ASN A 895 5.64 -5.02 -2.01
C ASN A 895 6.39 -6.29 -1.53
N PRO A 896 7.72 -6.42 -1.76
CA PRO A 896 8.51 -7.63 -1.48
C PRO A 896 8.54 -8.04 0.01
N VAL A 897 8.17 -7.14 0.92
CA VAL A 897 8.00 -7.43 2.36
C VAL A 897 6.87 -8.44 2.63
N ALA A 898 5.90 -8.55 1.72
CA ALA A 898 4.76 -9.46 1.88
C ALA A 898 5.11 -10.93 1.55
N GLU A 899 6.11 -11.18 0.68
CA GLU A 899 6.58 -12.55 0.40
C GLU A 899 7.50 -13.06 1.51
N GLU A 900 8.35 -12.20 2.08
CA GLU A 900 9.25 -12.54 3.19
C GLU A 900 8.48 -12.91 4.48
N PHE A 901 7.35 -12.23 4.74
CA PHE A 901 6.47 -12.53 5.88
C PHE A 901 5.67 -13.83 5.73
N LEU A 902 5.35 -14.24 4.49
CA LEU A 902 4.65 -15.51 4.21
C LEU A 902 5.60 -16.69 4.45
N ASP A 903 6.86 -16.57 4.03
CA ASP A 903 7.92 -17.55 4.27
C ASP A 903 8.26 -17.69 5.77
N GLU A 904 8.27 -16.60 6.54
CA GLU A 904 8.49 -16.67 7.99
C GLU A 904 7.31 -17.30 8.73
N LYS A 905 6.08 -17.07 8.30
CA LYS A 905 4.88 -17.63 8.94
C LYS A 905 4.70 -19.12 8.62
N GLU A 906 4.99 -19.55 7.39
CA GLU A 906 5.02 -20.99 7.05
C GLU A 906 6.14 -21.73 7.80
N LYS A 907 7.31 -21.09 8.00
CA LYS A 907 8.41 -21.64 8.84
C LYS A 907 8.06 -21.68 10.33
N ALA A 908 7.26 -20.74 10.83
CA ALA A 908 6.81 -20.72 12.23
C ALA A 908 5.74 -21.79 12.51
N GLU A 909 4.75 -21.96 11.63
CA GLU A 909 3.71 -23.00 11.77
C GLU A 909 4.28 -24.42 11.57
N ALA A 910 5.31 -24.59 10.70
CA ALA A 910 6.04 -25.86 10.56
C ALA A 910 6.83 -26.23 11.83
N LYS A 911 7.40 -25.23 12.53
CA LYS A 911 8.12 -25.44 13.80
C LYS A 911 7.22 -25.84 14.97
N GLU A 912 5.99 -25.31 15.06
CA GLU A 912 5.06 -25.68 16.13
C GLU A 912 4.53 -27.12 16.00
N ILE A 913 4.40 -27.64 14.77
CA ILE A 913 3.96 -29.02 14.52
C ILE A 913 5.07 -30.04 14.82
N GLU A 914 6.33 -29.65 14.69
CA GLU A 914 7.50 -30.52 14.97
C GLU A 914 7.83 -30.62 16.47
N VAL A 915 7.42 -29.64 17.28
CA VAL A 915 7.61 -29.63 18.75
C VAL A 915 6.49 -30.38 19.50
N ALA A 916 5.36 -30.68 18.82
CA ALA A 916 4.22 -31.41 19.39
C ALA A 916 4.17 -32.92 19.05
N ARG A 917 5.21 -33.45 18.38
CA ARG A 917 5.46 -34.89 18.17
C ARG A 917 6.65 -35.33 19.00
#